data_AF-A0A269TJP0-F1
#
_entry.id   AF-A0A269TJP0-F1
#
_cell.length_a   1.000
_cell.length_b   1.000
_cell.length_c   1.000
_cell.angle_alpha   90.00
_cell.angle_beta   90.00
_cell.angle_gamma   90.00
#
_symmetry.space_group_name_H-M   'P 1'
#
loop_
_entity.id
_entity.type
_entity.pdbx_description
1 polymer ?
#
loop_
_entity_poly.entity_id
_entity_poly.type
_entity_poly.pdbx_seq_one_letter_code
_entity_poly.pdbx_strand_id
1 'polypeptide(L)'
;MNLRSKIIIALSIATVAAVGGTTAGLVVGLNRQEDSKTGVNYNSLASVKKIDYKKAPSDPEVIMKEVKPPEKIEDPKPTPPAPKPEEKPEPEPTPIEKKEEPKKEEIEVAPEPKKEEIPPLPKEVVAEKSVSKDKPENQPAATSGTSTYKLLTTKELIEQLRDHGESAARVKDFKTVGGVGTNLRRFGKNSTVAKPDKFDYESLSAGSQDSAIVLGALIRDGVTLENLPTLKEPISLKDLNSLRENSLRYVEGTRVLKLEQKDLDELLKEYNENLKLELGDLINGIRFSFNDVERLNKKYDVEEIKAKYKRDYRSLTEEEKNIFYVNERIEKYAADPNTSFIFPSIKSFKDIKPKKSFTSEEITRLEMGQVPNSFKVDGQFGSTATKRAAFVNDVLFRTTQQNMNRYFGFASNWERTENDVMNLEFRAWKGEATNSGYEKAEPIIIPGFEDSARLLEYKNLSNTNKDNNRYIIEIFAVQNLDSVNALVTAAKKLMKNQKGAGIAIRNINASTGEKAKNVVKNMPNFIKSLTLFYDWNDPVVVHALIDNLNFNTTDKTLVELNLYTDVSRNINQRNTAVERATSLTRIDPRVYQRVNPGAYDYKYNAIFLTLAVGKPTTRREIGQMMRYVYVIAKNRREFQGYFGGDGGYPVEWDFRDANMYEMNNIEIPNIPNFKTFRKVTFSSLINGKAIYDLTNLKIDNTEKVELNFLNPNTGMHYANTTPLTSLKTLTFNTLVVVGSSGRGTSADASTISNHMLRSYQYLNAIDFRDETVNGVLHKTEMTEEIIKSITWPFNVRKIMLQGKEITGFSKSAQQ
;
A
#
# COMPACT_ATOMS: atom_id res chain seq x y z
N MET A 1 31.10 27.93 -62.01
CA MET A 1 31.15 28.17 -60.53
C MET A 1 29.72 28.44 -60.08
N ASN A 2 29.10 27.57 -59.27
CA ASN A 2 27.64 27.64 -59.04
C ASN A 2 27.25 27.80 -57.55
N LEU A 3 26.76 29.00 -57.23
CA LEU A 3 25.67 29.38 -56.31
C LEU A 3 25.43 28.76 -54.91
N ARG A 4 25.98 27.59 -54.55
CA ARG A 4 25.62 26.90 -53.28
C ARG A 4 26.41 27.34 -52.04
N SER A 5 27.46 28.15 -52.20
CA SER A 5 28.39 28.52 -51.10
C SER A 5 28.18 29.91 -50.47
N LYS A 6 27.03 30.56 -50.69
CA LYS A 6 26.75 31.92 -50.15
C LYS A 6 25.48 32.06 -49.28
N ILE A 7 24.71 31.00 -49.06
CA ILE A 7 23.47 31.04 -48.25
C ILE A 7 23.69 30.55 -46.80
N ILE A 8 24.72 29.73 -46.55
CA ILE A 8 24.92 29.02 -45.27
C ILE A 8 25.60 29.87 -44.17
N ILE A 9 26.10 31.07 -44.49
CA ILE A 9 26.88 31.92 -43.55
C ILE A 9 26.08 33.15 -43.04
N ALA A 10 24.89 33.41 -43.60
CA ALA A 10 24.12 34.65 -43.33
C ALA A 10 23.01 34.51 -42.26
N LEU A 11 22.90 33.37 -41.57
CA LEU A 11 21.78 33.03 -40.68
C LEU A 11 22.23 32.36 -39.38
N SER A 12 23.33 32.86 -38.79
CA SER A 12 23.98 32.25 -37.62
C SER A 12 24.21 33.17 -36.43
N ILE A 13 23.98 34.49 -36.56
CA ILE A 13 24.20 35.49 -35.50
C ILE A 13 23.08 36.53 -35.55
N ALA A 14 22.57 36.89 -34.36
CA ALA A 14 21.28 37.54 -34.09
C ALA A 14 20.06 36.65 -34.45
N THR A 15 19.06 36.48 -33.57
CA THR A 15 18.72 37.24 -32.35
C THR A 15 18.62 36.35 -31.11
N VAL A 16 19.24 36.77 -30.00
CA VAL A 16 18.99 36.23 -28.65
C VAL A 16 18.32 37.34 -27.81
N ALA A 17 16.99 37.29 -27.70
CA ALA A 17 16.14 37.96 -26.69
C ALA A 17 14.64 37.76 -27.03
N ALA A 18 13.76 37.86 -26.03
CA ALA A 18 12.28 37.92 -26.11
C ALA A 18 11.58 36.85 -27.00
N VAL A 19 11.04 35.75 -26.45
CA VAL A 19 9.80 35.64 -25.63
C VAL A 19 8.53 36.11 -26.38
N GLY A 20 7.63 35.17 -26.71
CA GLY A 20 6.32 35.51 -27.29
C GLY A 20 5.47 34.32 -27.77
N GLY A 21 4.82 33.60 -26.84
CA GLY A 21 3.54 32.89 -27.03
C GLY A 21 3.40 31.75 -28.08
N THR A 22 3.09 30.53 -27.61
CA THR A 22 2.08 29.63 -28.22
C THR A 22 1.70 28.46 -27.28
N THR A 23 1.12 28.80 -26.12
CA THR A 23 0.44 27.83 -25.25
C THR A 23 -1.04 27.71 -25.64
N ALA A 24 -1.42 26.68 -26.41
CA ALA A 24 -2.77 26.09 -26.42
C ALA A 24 -2.78 24.82 -27.29
N GLY A 25 -3.32 23.70 -26.77
CA GLY A 25 -3.36 22.42 -27.49
C GLY A 25 -3.56 21.21 -26.59
N LEU A 26 -4.21 21.41 -25.43
CA LEU A 26 -4.25 20.44 -24.35
C LEU A 26 -5.49 19.55 -24.52
N VAL A 27 -5.34 18.44 -25.23
CA VAL A 27 -6.41 17.43 -25.40
C VAL A 27 -6.60 16.68 -24.08
N VAL A 28 -7.49 17.20 -23.24
CA VAL A 28 -7.81 16.67 -21.91
C VAL A 28 -8.65 15.39 -22.04
N GLY A 29 -7.97 14.25 -22.09
CA GLY A 29 -8.59 12.92 -21.99
C GLY A 29 -9.06 12.55 -20.58
N LEU A 30 -9.95 13.35 -19.98
CA LEU A 30 -10.57 13.04 -18.69
C LEU A 30 -11.70 12.02 -18.86
N ASN A 31 -11.37 10.73 -18.72
CA ASN A 31 -12.37 9.68 -18.51
C ASN A 31 -12.99 9.81 -17.11
N ARG A 32 -14.01 10.66 -17.01
CA ARG A 32 -14.83 10.85 -15.81
C ARG A 32 -15.79 9.67 -15.68
N GLN A 33 -15.64 8.87 -14.63
CA GLN A 33 -16.61 7.86 -14.24
C GLN A 33 -17.05 8.11 -12.80
N GLU A 34 -18.36 7.97 -12.57
CA GLU A 34 -19.04 8.26 -11.32
C GLU A 34 -19.60 6.96 -10.77
N ASP A 35 -19.20 6.59 -9.56
CA ASP A 35 -19.75 5.43 -8.86
C ASP A 35 -21.06 5.83 -8.16
N SER A 36 -22.18 5.42 -8.74
CA SER A 36 -23.53 5.71 -8.26
C SER A 36 -23.86 5.11 -6.89
N LYS A 37 -22.99 4.29 -6.30
CA LYS A 37 -23.13 3.79 -4.92
C LYS A 37 -22.32 4.57 -3.88
N THR A 38 -21.37 5.42 -4.29
CA THR A 38 -20.51 6.17 -3.35
C THR A 38 -20.47 7.68 -3.60
N GLY A 39 -20.91 8.17 -4.77
CA GLY A 39 -20.91 9.60 -5.10
C GLY A 39 -19.50 10.20 -5.30
N VAL A 40 -18.46 9.37 -5.37
CA VAL A 40 -17.08 9.82 -5.46
C VAL A 40 -16.69 10.10 -6.92
N ASN A 41 -16.33 11.36 -7.22
CA ASN A 41 -15.65 11.70 -8.47
C ASN A 41 -14.17 11.30 -8.39
N TYR A 42 -13.75 10.39 -9.29
CA TYR A 42 -12.37 9.91 -9.41
C TYR A 42 -11.58 10.66 -10.49
N ASN A 43 -10.31 10.95 -10.21
CA ASN A 43 -9.29 11.29 -11.21
C ASN A 43 -8.17 10.26 -11.09
N SER A 44 -8.02 9.37 -12.07
CA SER A 44 -7.01 8.30 -12.06
C SER A 44 -5.72 8.73 -12.79
N LEU A 45 -4.65 8.96 -12.05
CA LEU A 45 -3.29 9.01 -12.60
C LEU A 45 -2.79 7.58 -12.87
N ALA A 46 -3.35 6.95 -13.92
CA ALA A 46 -3.02 5.58 -14.33
C ALA A 46 -3.07 5.44 -15.87
N SER A 47 -2.20 6.17 -16.59
CA SER A 47 -2.13 6.15 -18.05
C SER A 47 -1.26 4.99 -18.59
N VAL A 48 -1.74 3.76 -18.44
CA VAL A 48 -1.17 2.60 -19.17
C VAL A 48 -1.62 2.64 -20.63
N LYS A 49 -1.00 3.51 -21.43
CA LYS A 49 -1.00 3.44 -22.90
C LYS A 49 0.42 3.29 -23.41
N LYS A 50 0.72 2.16 -24.04
CA LYS A 50 1.91 2.00 -24.88
C LYS A 50 1.75 2.95 -26.08
N ILE A 51 2.63 3.93 -26.23
CA ILE A 51 2.73 4.73 -27.45
C ILE A 51 3.43 3.85 -28.49
N ASP A 52 2.73 3.49 -29.56
CA ASP A 52 3.37 2.89 -30.74
C ASP A 52 3.99 4.00 -31.59
N TYR A 53 5.30 4.18 -31.46
CA TYR A 53 6.09 5.19 -32.14
C TYR A 53 6.26 4.96 -33.67
N LYS A 54 5.46 4.07 -34.29
CA LYS A 54 5.50 3.79 -35.74
C LYS A 54 4.23 4.13 -36.54
N LYS A 55 3.16 4.66 -35.92
CA LYS A 55 1.94 5.07 -36.64
C LYS A 55 1.35 6.43 -36.22
N ALA A 56 2.02 7.50 -36.65
CA ALA A 56 1.45 8.82 -36.93
C ALA A 56 2.37 9.45 -38.01
N PRO A 57 1.87 9.91 -39.17
CA PRO A 57 0.94 11.05 -39.20
C PRO A 57 -0.09 11.05 -40.35
N SER A 58 -1.39 10.94 -40.04
CA SER A 58 -2.48 11.34 -40.97
C SER A 58 -3.86 11.34 -40.29
N ASP A 59 -4.29 12.49 -39.74
CA ASP A 59 -5.71 12.87 -39.77
C ASP A 59 -5.86 14.39 -39.50
N PRO A 60 -6.53 15.19 -40.35
CA PRO A 60 -6.53 16.65 -40.24
C PRO A 60 -7.92 17.24 -39.91
N GLU A 61 -8.38 17.16 -38.67
CA GLU A 61 -9.59 17.87 -38.24
C GLU A 61 -9.54 18.41 -36.79
N VAL A 62 -10.48 19.29 -36.45
CA VAL A 62 -10.58 20.12 -35.22
C VAL A 62 -9.66 21.36 -35.19
N ILE A 63 -10.19 22.48 -35.71
CA ILE A 63 -9.72 23.85 -35.44
C ILE A 63 -10.63 24.47 -34.35
N MET A 64 -10.05 25.18 -33.38
CA MET A 64 -10.82 26.00 -32.42
C MET A 64 -10.43 27.48 -32.51
N LYS A 65 -11.37 28.37 -32.17
CA LYS A 65 -11.24 29.83 -32.28
C LYS A 65 -10.52 30.44 -31.06
N GLU A 66 -9.79 31.52 -31.32
CA GLU A 66 -8.97 32.25 -30.34
C GLU A 66 -9.77 33.36 -29.62
N VAL A 67 -9.44 33.63 -28.35
CA VAL A 67 -9.99 34.73 -27.53
C VAL A 67 -8.84 35.39 -26.75
N LYS A 68 -8.80 36.73 -26.72
CA LYS A 68 -7.68 37.51 -26.15
C LYS A 68 -7.76 37.70 -24.63
N PRO A 69 -6.62 37.69 -23.90
CA PRO A 69 -6.53 38.04 -22.48
C PRO A 69 -6.35 39.56 -22.24
N PRO A 70 -6.61 40.07 -21.02
CA PRO A 70 -6.43 41.47 -20.62
C PRO A 70 -4.99 41.80 -20.12
N GLU A 71 -4.75 43.09 -19.86
CA GLU A 71 -3.42 43.68 -19.57
C GLU A 71 -2.99 43.63 -18.09
N LYS A 72 -1.76 44.09 -17.81
CA LYS A 72 -1.08 44.04 -16.50
C LYS A 72 -1.38 45.24 -15.59
N ILE A 73 -1.12 45.03 -14.30
CA ILE A 73 -1.05 46.06 -13.24
C ILE A 73 0.44 46.33 -12.90
N GLU A 74 0.79 47.56 -12.51
CA GLU A 74 2.14 47.99 -12.13
C GLU A 74 2.38 47.97 -10.60
N ASP A 75 3.66 47.96 -10.19
CA ASP A 75 4.08 47.96 -8.78
C ASP A 75 4.05 49.36 -8.12
N PRO A 76 3.71 49.48 -6.81
CA PRO A 76 3.48 50.76 -6.14
C PRO A 76 4.75 51.47 -5.63
N LYS A 77 4.72 52.81 -5.62
CA LYS A 77 5.68 53.69 -4.90
C LYS A 77 5.15 54.11 -3.51
N PRO A 78 6.03 54.50 -2.56
CA PRO A 78 5.66 54.86 -1.19
C PRO A 78 5.03 56.26 -1.06
N THR A 79 4.16 56.43 -0.06
CA THR A 79 3.27 57.60 0.13
C THR A 79 3.76 58.56 1.24
N PRO A 80 3.77 59.89 1.00
CA PRO A 80 3.86 60.92 2.05
C PRO A 80 2.54 61.13 2.84
N PRO A 81 2.53 61.87 3.96
CA PRO A 81 1.39 61.97 4.88
C PRO A 81 0.25 62.91 4.44
N ALA A 82 -0.91 62.79 5.12
CA ALA A 82 -2.21 63.28 4.66
C ALA A 82 -2.66 64.68 5.18
N PRO A 83 -3.51 65.40 4.41
CA PRO A 83 -4.36 66.50 4.89
C PRO A 83 -5.68 66.05 5.55
N LYS A 84 -6.50 67.01 6.00
CA LYS A 84 -7.77 66.83 6.73
C LYS A 84 -9.03 66.89 5.83
N PRO A 85 -10.25 66.53 6.34
CA PRO A 85 -11.47 66.37 5.53
C PRO A 85 -12.32 67.65 5.39
N GLU A 86 -13.32 67.58 4.50
CA GLU A 86 -14.40 68.56 4.30
C GLU A 86 -15.78 67.85 4.20
N GLU A 87 -16.88 68.60 4.19
CA GLU A 87 -18.21 68.13 4.66
C GLU A 87 -19.27 67.74 3.60
N LYS A 88 -20.42 67.27 4.12
CA LYS A 88 -21.64 66.76 3.46
C LYS A 88 -22.35 67.84 2.61
N PRO A 89 -23.25 67.46 1.66
CA PRO A 89 -24.66 67.41 2.02
C PRO A 89 -25.52 66.27 1.38
N GLU A 90 -26.78 66.23 1.84
CA GLU A 90 -27.95 65.39 1.50
C GLU A 90 -28.98 66.25 0.72
N PRO A 91 -30.25 65.84 0.39
CA PRO A 91 -30.96 64.53 0.51
C PRO A 91 -31.87 64.11 -0.70
N GLU A 92 -32.54 62.94 -0.59
CA GLU A 92 -33.95 62.62 -1.02
C GLU A 92 -34.44 62.65 -2.50
N PRO A 93 -35.63 62.08 -2.86
CA PRO A 93 -36.41 60.96 -2.28
C PRO A 93 -36.98 59.91 -3.32
N THR A 94 -37.72 58.90 -2.82
CA THR A 94 -38.38 57.77 -3.54
C THR A 94 -39.76 58.06 -4.19
N PRO A 95 -40.24 57.22 -5.15
CA PRO A 95 -41.25 56.17 -4.87
C PRO A 95 -40.91 54.80 -5.57
N ILE A 96 -41.34 53.58 -5.17
CA ILE A 96 -42.67 53.01 -4.80
C ILE A 96 -43.61 52.93 -6.02
N GLU A 97 -44.33 51.85 -6.37
CA GLU A 97 -44.67 50.54 -5.73
C GLU A 97 -44.11 49.34 -6.57
N LYS A 98 -44.60 48.08 -6.71
CA LYS A 98 -45.78 47.27 -6.26
C LYS A 98 -45.38 45.77 -6.05
N LYS A 99 -46.27 44.82 -6.39
CA LYS A 99 -46.12 43.33 -6.43
C LYS A 99 -47.01 42.77 -7.54
N GLU A 100 -46.71 41.57 -8.06
CA GLU A 100 -47.72 40.51 -8.26
C GLU A 100 -47.12 39.10 -8.46
N GLU A 101 -47.94 38.07 -8.18
CA GLU A 101 -47.71 36.61 -8.21
C GLU A 101 -49.10 35.95 -8.36
N PRO A 102 -49.26 34.65 -8.67
CA PRO A 102 -48.45 33.74 -9.49
C PRO A 102 -49.36 33.04 -10.56
N LYS A 103 -48.87 32.02 -11.31
CA LYS A 103 -49.77 31.04 -11.95
C LYS A 103 -49.18 29.65 -12.20
N LYS A 104 -49.99 28.63 -11.86
CA LYS A 104 -50.01 27.23 -12.32
C LYS A 104 -50.74 27.15 -13.69
N GLU A 105 -50.89 26.05 -14.43
CA GLU A 105 -50.45 24.63 -14.42
C GLU A 105 -50.70 24.09 -15.84
N GLU A 106 -49.96 23.07 -16.34
CA GLU A 106 -50.57 21.98 -17.12
C GLU A 106 -49.64 20.77 -17.33
N ILE A 107 -50.23 19.64 -17.72
CA ILE A 107 -49.60 18.33 -17.97
C ILE A 107 -50.27 17.74 -19.22
N GLU A 108 -49.52 17.12 -20.13
CA GLU A 108 -50.11 16.28 -21.18
C GLU A 108 -49.38 14.93 -21.31
N VAL A 109 -50.03 13.96 -21.96
CA VAL A 109 -49.80 12.51 -21.79
C VAL A 109 -49.38 11.84 -23.10
N ALA A 110 -48.59 10.77 -23.01
CA ALA A 110 -48.09 10.02 -24.15
C ALA A 110 -49.14 9.10 -24.82
N PRO A 111 -49.01 8.85 -26.14
CA PRO A 111 -49.54 7.65 -26.80
C PRO A 111 -48.43 6.64 -27.15
N GLU A 112 -48.80 5.36 -27.26
CA GLU A 112 -47.91 4.23 -27.58
C GLU A 112 -48.29 3.57 -28.95
N PRO A 113 -47.92 2.32 -29.33
CA PRO A 113 -47.08 2.10 -30.50
C PRO A 113 -47.78 1.46 -31.72
N LYS A 114 -47.03 1.28 -32.83
CA LYS A 114 -47.37 0.35 -33.93
C LYS A 114 -46.17 -0.51 -34.39
N LYS A 115 -46.47 -1.58 -35.12
CA LYS A 115 -45.66 -2.80 -35.29
C LYS A 115 -44.96 -2.92 -36.66
N GLU A 116 -43.85 -3.68 -36.63
CA GLU A 116 -43.35 -4.68 -37.60
C GLU A 116 -43.63 -4.55 -39.11
N GLU A 117 -42.57 -4.71 -39.91
CA GLU A 117 -42.58 -5.65 -41.05
C GLU A 117 -41.16 -6.21 -41.31
N ILE A 118 -41.04 -7.41 -41.93
CA ILE A 118 -39.78 -8.16 -42.08
C ILE A 118 -39.60 -8.64 -43.54
N PRO A 119 -38.50 -8.27 -44.23
CA PRO A 119 -38.04 -8.93 -45.46
C PRO A 119 -37.11 -10.15 -45.19
N PRO A 120 -37.05 -11.16 -46.10
CA PRO A 120 -36.49 -12.49 -45.80
C PRO A 120 -34.99 -12.70 -46.11
N LEU A 121 -34.44 -13.81 -45.60
CA LEU A 121 -33.09 -14.31 -45.90
C LEU A 121 -32.95 -14.85 -47.35
N PRO A 122 -31.83 -14.55 -48.04
CA PRO A 122 -31.28 -15.38 -49.11
C PRO A 122 -30.62 -16.67 -48.59
N LYS A 123 -30.44 -17.66 -49.47
CA LYS A 123 -29.96 -19.02 -49.13
C LYS A 123 -28.45 -19.18 -49.14
N GLU A 124 -27.99 -20.31 -48.60
CA GLU A 124 -26.60 -20.79 -48.64
C GLU A 124 -26.04 -20.88 -50.07
N VAL A 125 -24.73 -20.64 -50.19
CA VAL A 125 -23.89 -21.22 -51.25
C VAL A 125 -22.66 -21.80 -50.57
N VAL A 126 -22.53 -23.13 -50.60
CA VAL A 126 -21.32 -23.83 -50.12
C VAL A 126 -20.28 -23.86 -51.24
N ALA A 127 -19.06 -23.45 -50.93
CA ALA A 127 -17.86 -23.73 -51.72
C ALA A 127 -16.79 -24.30 -50.80
N GLU A 128 -16.20 -25.43 -51.18
CA GLU A 128 -15.29 -26.21 -50.33
C GLU A 128 -13.82 -25.94 -50.66
N LYS A 129 -12.93 -26.15 -49.66
CA LYS A 129 -11.46 -26.05 -49.71
C LYS A 129 -10.93 -24.61 -49.77
N SER A 130 -9.84 -24.27 -49.08
CA SER A 130 -8.64 -25.10 -48.83
C SER A 130 -8.03 -24.93 -47.44
N VAL A 131 -7.17 -25.88 -47.05
CA VAL A 131 -6.40 -25.84 -45.80
C VAL A 131 -5.06 -25.12 -46.03
N SER A 132 -4.88 -23.94 -45.47
CA SER A 132 -3.54 -23.41 -45.16
C SER A 132 -3.11 -23.89 -43.78
N LYS A 133 -1.92 -24.48 -43.70
CA LYS A 133 -1.25 -24.78 -42.42
C LYS A 133 -0.42 -23.58 -41.98
N ASP A 134 -1.08 -22.51 -41.57
CA ASP A 134 -0.39 -21.42 -40.86
C ASP A 134 -0.71 -21.44 -39.38
N LYS A 135 0.39 -21.37 -38.61
CA LYS A 135 0.44 -21.63 -37.18
C LYS A 135 0.27 -20.31 -36.44
N PRO A 136 -0.70 -20.15 -35.52
CA PRO A 136 -0.77 -18.97 -34.67
C PRO A 136 0.54 -18.82 -33.88
N GLU A 137 1.21 -17.69 -34.04
CA GLU A 137 2.39 -17.37 -33.24
C GLU A 137 1.99 -17.05 -31.79
N ASN A 138 2.90 -17.32 -30.85
CA ASN A 138 2.63 -17.19 -29.42
C ASN A 138 2.25 -15.75 -29.03
N GLN A 139 0.96 -15.47 -28.86
CA GLN A 139 0.48 -14.27 -28.16
C GLN A 139 -0.33 -14.67 -26.92
N PRO A 140 -0.08 -14.05 -25.75
CA PRO A 140 -0.95 -14.14 -24.59
C PRO A 140 -2.32 -13.55 -24.92
N ALA A 141 -3.40 -14.12 -24.38
CA ALA A 141 -4.77 -13.64 -24.55
C ALA A 141 -5.07 -12.37 -23.71
N ALA A 142 -4.25 -11.33 -23.86
CA ALA A 142 -4.50 -10.02 -23.29
C ALA A 142 -5.60 -9.30 -24.10
N THR A 143 -6.74 -9.01 -23.47
CA THR A 143 -7.84 -8.22 -24.03
C THR A 143 -7.47 -6.74 -24.14
N SER A 144 -6.57 -6.44 -25.09
CA SER A 144 -6.09 -5.09 -25.39
C SER A 144 -7.24 -4.19 -25.86
N GLY A 145 -7.66 -3.26 -25.00
CA GLY A 145 -8.88 -2.48 -25.21
C GLY A 145 -8.76 -1.38 -26.27
N THR A 146 -9.26 -1.66 -27.48
CA THR A 146 -10.01 -0.70 -28.34
C THR A 146 -10.82 -1.46 -29.40
N SER A 147 -11.95 -2.05 -29.00
CA SER A 147 -13.02 -2.50 -29.90
C SER A 147 -14.33 -2.63 -29.12
N THR A 148 -15.46 -2.74 -29.84
CA THR A 148 -16.78 -2.94 -29.24
C THR A 148 -16.86 -4.29 -28.53
N TYR A 149 -16.85 -4.26 -27.19
CA TYR A 149 -16.80 -5.48 -26.37
C TYR A 149 -18.06 -6.34 -26.51
N LYS A 150 -17.97 -7.41 -27.30
CA LYS A 150 -18.86 -8.56 -27.14
C LYS A 150 -18.61 -9.12 -25.73
N LEU A 151 -19.64 -9.11 -24.88
CA LEU A 151 -19.60 -9.89 -23.64
C LEU A 151 -19.52 -11.38 -24.02
N LEU A 152 -18.41 -12.02 -23.64
CA LEU A 152 -18.26 -13.47 -23.78
C LEU A 152 -19.25 -14.17 -22.86
N THR A 153 -19.90 -15.21 -23.38
CA THR A 153 -20.57 -16.22 -22.55
C THR A 153 -19.53 -17.04 -21.79
N THR A 154 -19.91 -17.67 -20.68
CA THR A 154 -18.98 -18.49 -19.88
C THR A 154 -18.38 -19.64 -20.70
N LYS A 155 -19.12 -20.19 -21.67
CA LYS A 155 -18.62 -21.21 -22.60
C LYS A 155 -17.53 -20.67 -23.54
N GLU A 156 -17.71 -19.48 -24.11
CA GLU A 156 -16.68 -18.83 -24.94
C GLU A 156 -15.45 -18.44 -24.11
N LEU A 157 -15.66 -18.01 -22.86
CA LEU A 157 -14.59 -17.72 -21.92
C LEU A 157 -13.78 -18.98 -21.56
N ILE A 158 -14.44 -20.11 -21.28
CA ILE A 158 -13.77 -21.41 -21.04
C ILE A 158 -12.89 -21.79 -22.24
N GLU A 159 -13.41 -21.69 -23.47
CA GLU A 159 -12.65 -22.09 -24.66
C GLU A 159 -11.46 -21.14 -24.92
N GLN A 160 -11.63 -19.82 -24.71
CA GLN A 160 -10.54 -18.84 -24.82
C GLN A 160 -9.45 -19.05 -23.74
N LEU A 161 -9.83 -19.46 -22.53
CA LEU A 161 -8.90 -19.66 -21.41
C LEU A 161 -8.37 -21.09 -21.29
N ARG A 162 -8.79 -22.04 -22.14
CA ARG A 162 -8.33 -23.44 -22.10
C ARG A 162 -6.82 -23.56 -22.32
N ASP A 163 -6.18 -24.45 -21.57
CA ASP A 163 -4.76 -24.77 -21.71
C ASP A 163 -4.58 -25.85 -22.80
N HIS A 164 -3.81 -25.54 -23.83
CA HIS A 164 -3.41 -26.46 -24.90
C HIS A 164 -1.95 -26.93 -24.75
N GLY A 165 -1.31 -26.59 -23.62
CA GLY A 165 0.08 -26.87 -23.29
C GLY A 165 0.92 -25.61 -22.98
N GLU A 166 0.34 -24.41 -23.06
CA GLU A 166 1.08 -23.15 -22.88
C GLU A 166 1.65 -23.00 -21.47
N SER A 167 0.91 -23.37 -20.42
CA SER A 167 1.43 -23.26 -19.03
C SER A 167 2.55 -24.29 -18.80
N ALA A 168 2.41 -25.49 -19.36
CA ALA A 168 3.45 -26.52 -19.32
C ALA A 168 4.73 -26.11 -20.05
N ALA A 169 4.60 -25.39 -21.18
CA ALA A 169 5.74 -24.85 -21.91
C ALA A 169 6.49 -23.76 -21.11
N ARG A 170 5.77 -22.91 -20.37
CA ARG A 170 6.35 -21.84 -19.53
C ARG A 170 7.23 -22.35 -18.37
N VAL A 171 7.17 -23.63 -18.01
CA VAL A 171 7.97 -24.25 -16.92
C VAL A 171 8.93 -25.36 -17.37
N LYS A 172 9.07 -25.58 -18.69
CA LYS A 172 9.75 -26.76 -19.26
C LYS A 172 11.19 -27.00 -18.78
N ASP A 173 11.97 -25.94 -18.58
CA ASP A 173 13.40 -26.05 -18.27
C ASP A 173 13.70 -26.17 -16.75
N PHE A 174 12.65 -26.26 -15.91
CA PHE A 174 12.77 -26.33 -14.45
C PHE A 174 12.67 -27.76 -13.92
N LYS A 175 13.77 -28.28 -13.36
CA LYS A 175 13.82 -29.59 -12.70
C LYS A 175 13.29 -29.54 -11.26
N THR A 176 12.04 -29.92 -11.05
CA THR A 176 11.48 -30.21 -9.72
C THR A 176 11.81 -31.64 -9.29
N VAL A 177 12.43 -31.83 -8.12
CA VAL A 177 12.72 -33.15 -7.54
C VAL A 177 11.62 -33.51 -6.54
N GLY A 178 10.52 -34.06 -7.04
CA GLY A 178 9.34 -34.46 -6.25
C GLY A 178 8.04 -34.35 -7.06
N GLY A 179 6.99 -35.05 -6.60
CA GLY A 179 5.62 -34.94 -7.12
C GLY A 179 5.27 -35.78 -8.36
N VAL A 180 4.48 -36.83 -8.14
CA VAL A 180 3.57 -37.42 -9.15
C VAL A 180 2.19 -36.82 -8.89
N GLY A 181 1.48 -36.36 -9.92
CA GLY A 181 0.40 -35.39 -9.74
C GLY A 181 -1.01 -35.83 -10.15
N THR A 182 -1.97 -35.14 -9.54
CA THR A 182 -3.36 -34.96 -9.99
C THR A 182 -3.72 -33.48 -9.79
N ASN A 183 -4.39 -32.86 -10.77
CA ASN A 183 -5.05 -31.53 -10.73
C ASN A 183 -4.31 -30.27 -10.16
N LEU A 184 -3.05 -30.36 -9.71
CA LEU A 184 -2.26 -29.29 -9.07
C LEU A 184 -0.77 -29.38 -9.52
N ARG A 185 -0.03 -28.25 -9.63
CA ARG A 185 1.33 -28.22 -10.22
C ARG A 185 2.37 -27.22 -9.65
N ARG A 186 3.23 -27.69 -8.73
CA ARG A 186 4.71 -27.51 -8.66
C ARG A 186 5.40 -26.15 -8.37
N PHE A 187 5.85 -25.95 -7.13
CA PHE A 187 7.21 -25.44 -6.80
C PHE A 187 7.86 -26.38 -5.79
N GLY A 188 9.19 -26.54 -5.71
CA GLY A 188 10.24 -25.84 -6.45
C GLY A 188 11.68 -25.99 -5.91
N LYS A 189 11.93 -26.84 -4.89
CA LYS A 189 13.13 -26.70 -4.04
C LYS A 189 13.52 -27.96 -3.24
N ASN A 190 13.85 -29.06 -3.92
CA ASN A 190 14.61 -30.16 -3.30
C ASN A 190 15.94 -30.42 -4.02
N SER A 191 17.04 -29.94 -3.42
CA SER A 191 18.42 -30.11 -3.93
C SER A 191 19.43 -30.62 -2.88
N THR A 192 18.96 -30.92 -1.67
CA THR A 192 19.78 -31.36 -0.52
C THR A 192 19.23 -32.58 0.21
N VAL A 193 17.97 -33.00 -0.04
CA VAL A 193 17.39 -34.22 0.53
C VAL A 193 17.61 -35.38 -0.44
N ALA A 194 18.30 -36.43 0.03
CA ALA A 194 18.77 -37.53 -0.81
C ALA A 194 17.67 -38.51 -1.31
N LYS A 195 16.41 -38.25 -0.98
CA LYS A 195 15.22 -38.96 -1.48
C LYS A 195 14.10 -37.93 -1.68
N PRO A 196 13.33 -37.99 -2.79
CA PRO A 196 12.16 -37.14 -2.95
C PRO A 196 11.10 -37.57 -1.92
N ASP A 197 10.75 -36.68 -1.00
CA ASP A 197 9.63 -36.90 -0.08
C ASP A 197 8.29 -36.83 -0.85
N LYS A 198 7.38 -37.78 -0.60
CA LYS A 198 6.02 -37.76 -1.17
C LYS A 198 5.20 -36.60 -0.59
N PHE A 199 5.53 -36.15 0.62
CA PHE A 199 4.61 -35.40 1.48
C PHE A 199 4.91 -33.90 1.63
N ASP A 200 5.90 -33.36 0.90
CA ASP A 200 6.27 -31.95 1.08
C ASP A 200 5.16 -30.97 0.65
N TYR A 201 5.21 -29.72 1.12
CA TYR A 201 4.21 -28.68 0.80
C TYR A 201 4.28 -28.35 -0.69
N GLU A 202 5.49 -28.48 -1.23
CA GLU A 202 5.86 -28.52 -2.63
C GLU A 202 5.22 -29.63 -3.47
N SER A 203 4.73 -30.73 -2.87
CA SER A 203 4.02 -31.79 -3.61
C SER A 203 2.51 -31.53 -3.76
N LEU A 204 1.95 -30.58 -3.01
CA LEU A 204 0.55 -30.14 -3.09
C LEU A 204 0.38 -28.72 -3.64
N SER A 205 1.36 -27.82 -3.47
CA SER A 205 1.28 -26.46 -4.03
C SER A 205 1.18 -26.50 -5.55
N ALA A 206 0.15 -25.82 -6.08
CA ALA A 206 0.07 -25.48 -7.50
C ALA A 206 0.94 -24.26 -7.79
N GLY A 207 2.25 -24.48 -7.87
CA GLY A 207 3.29 -23.54 -8.30
C GLY A 207 3.23 -23.05 -9.76
N SER A 208 2.04 -22.66 -10.16
CA SER A 208 1.78 -21.60 -11.10
C SER A 208 1.28 -20.35 -10.37
N GLN A 209 0.40 -20.48 -9.36
CA GLN A 209 -0.01 -19.37 -8.49
C GLN A 209 1.17 -18.79 -7.70
N ASP A 210 1.98 -19.66 -7.11
CA ASP A 210 3.15 -19.27 -6.33
C ASP A 210 4.38 -18.94 -7.23
N SER A 211 4.15 -18.59 -8.51
CA SER A 211 5.19 -18.47 -9.54
C SER A 211 5.60 -17.05 -9.87
N ALA A 212 6.77 -16.66 -9.38
CA ALA A 212 7.47 -15.46 -9.82
C ALA A 212 7.65 -15.43 -11.36
N ILE A 213 7.84 -16.59 -11.98
CA ILE A 213 8.08 -16.74 -13.42
C ILE A 213 6.79 -16.53 -14.22
N VAL A 214 5.69 -17.20 -13.85
CA VAL A 214 4.42 -17.14 -14.58
C VAL A 214 3.70 -15.82 -14.30
N LEU A 215 3.60 -15.39 -13.04
CA LEU A 215 3.07 -14.07 -12.68
C LEU A 215 3.90 -12.98 -13.36
N GLY A 216 5.24 -13.08 -13.28
CA GLY A 216 6.15 -12.12 -13.90
C GLY A 216 6.11 -12.11 -15.44
N ALA A 217 5.74 -13.22 -16.08
CA ALA A 217 5.44 -13.24 -17.50
C ALA A 217 4.12 -12.52 -17.81
N LEU A 218 3.03 -12.85 -17.10
CA LEU A 218 1.72 -12.20 -17.26
C LEU A 218 1.79 -10.68 -17.05
N ILE A 219 2.59 -10.21 -16.08
CA ILE A 219 2.83 -8.79 -15.81
C ILE A 219 3.58 -8.10 -16.99
N ARG A 220 4.53 -8.79 -17.65
CA ARG A 220 5.18 -8.28 -18.89
C ARG A 220 4.22 -8.29 -20.08
N ASP A 221 3.37 -9.30 -20.16
CA ASP A 221 2.34 -9.49 -21.18
C ASP A 221 1.25 -8.37 -21.11
N GLY A 222 1.10 -7.73 -19.93
CA GLY A 222 0.17 -6.60 -19.71
C GLY A 222 -1.08 -6.95 -18.90
N VAL A 223 -1.08 -8.11 -18.24
CA VAL A 223 -2.16 -8.54 -17.34
C VAL A 223 -2.14 -7.69 -16.05
N THR A 224 -3.32 -7.40 -15.51
CA THR A 224 -3.52 -6.81 -14.19
C THR A 224 -4.69 -7.51 -13.49
N LEU A 225 -4.81 -7.36 -12.17
CA LEU A 225 -5.91 -7.97 -11.40
C LEU A 225 -7.29 -7.40 -11.78
N GLU A 226 -7.31 -6.27 -12.48
CA GLU A 226 -8.50 -5.56 -12.94
C GLU A 226 -8.90 -5.95 -14.38
N ASN A 227 -7.98 -6.52 -15.19
CA ASN A 227 -8.29 -7.01 -16.54
C ASN A 227 -8.45 -8.53 -16.65
N LEU A 228 -8.13 -9.28 -15.58
CA LEU A 228 -8.43 -10.70 -15.48
C LEU A 228 -9.95 -10.96 -15.41
N PRO A 229 -10.49 -11.89 -16.22
CA PRO A 229 -11.90 -12.22 -16.23
C PRO A 229 -12.34 -12.97 -14.95
N THR A 230 -13.60 -12.82 -14.59
CA THR A 230 -14.27 -13.57 -13.52
C THR A 230 -15.30 -14.53 -14.09
N LEU A 231 -15.52 -15.66 -13.40
CA LEU A 231 -16.67 -16.53 -13.69
C LEU A 231 -17.96 -15.86 -13.19
N LYS A 232 -19.01 -15.91 -14.01
CA LYS A 232 -20.35 -15.35 -13.69
C LYS A 232 -21.35 -16.39 -13.22
N GLU A 233 -21.10 -17.65 -13.53
CA GLU A 233 -21.88 -18.81 -13.13
C GLU A 233 -20.93 -19.98 -12.78
N PRO A 234 -21.34 -20.95 -11.94
CA PRO A 234 -20.48 -22.08 -11.58
C PRO A 234 -20.28 -23.04 -12.75
N ILE A 235 -19.04 -23.50 -12.96
CA ILE A 235 -18.67 -24.41 -14.06
C ILE A 235 -18.34 -25.83 -13.54
N SER A 236 -18.11 -26.80 -14.42
CA SER A 236 -17.73 -28.15 -13.96
C SER A 236 -16.30 -28.18 -13.43
N LEU A 237 -16.01 -29.12 -12.51
CA LEU A 237 -14.64 -29.34 -12.02
C LEU A 237 -13.66 -29.64 -13.17
N LYS A 238 -14.11 -30.42 -14.15
CA LYS A 238 -13.36 -30.76 -15.37
C LYS A 238 -13.02 -29.51 -16.20
N ASP A 239 -13.97 -28.60 -16.40
CA ASP A 239 -13.74 -27.40 -17.20
C ASP A 239 -12.76 -26.45 -16.49
N LEU A 240 -12.93 -26.22 -15.18
CA LEU A 240 -12.03 -25.39 -14.39
C LEU A 240 -10.59 -25.94 -14.38
N ASN A 241 -10.44 -27.26 -14.23
CA ASN A 241 -9.13 -27.92 -14.29
C ASN A 241 -8.54 -27.97 -15.72
N SER A 242 -9.28 -27.56 -16.76
CA SER A 242 -8.80 -27.43 -18.15
C SER A 242 -8.36 -26.02 -18.53
N LEU A 243 -8.58 -25.03 -17.65
CA LEU A 243 -8.15 -23.65 -17.89
C LEU A 243 -6.65 -23.46 -17.65
N ARG A 244 -6.06 -22.49 -18.33
CA ARG A 244 -4.71 -22.01 -18.07
C ARG A 244 -4.59 -21.54 -16.63
N GLU A 245 -3.41 -21.76 -16.07
CA GLU A 245 -3.11 -21.34 -14.71
C GLU A 245 -3.01 -19.80 -14.64
N ASN A 246 -3.44 -19.19 -13.52
CA ASN A 246 -3.51 -17.72 -13.38
C ASN A 246 -4.36 -16.98 -14.45
N SER A 247 -5.39 -17.61 -14.99
CA SER A 247 -6.24 -17.04 -16.06
C SER A 247 -7.51 -16.33 -15.58
N LEU A 248 -7.95 -16.60 -14.35
CA LEU A 248 -9.14 -16.03 -13.74
C LEU A 248 -8.80 -15.17 -12.52
N ARG A 249 -9.62 -14.13 -12.28
CA ARG A 249 -9.64 -13.43 -10.99
C ARG A 249 -10.57 -14.16 -10.01
N TYR A 250 -10.13 -14.30 -8.76
CA TYR A 250 -11.00 -14.80 -7.69
C TYR A 250 -11.99 -13.73 -7.20
N VAL A 251 -13.20 -14.15 -6.80
CA VAL A 251 -14.19 -13.30 -6.12
C VAL A 251 -14.67 -14.03 -4.87
N GLU A 252 -14.48 -13.41 -3.71
CA GLU A 252 -14.82 -14.04 -2.43
C GLU A 252 -16.33 -14.27 -2.26
N GLY A 253 -16.70 -15.31 -1.51
CA GLY A 253 -18.09 -15.74 -1.31
C GLY A 253 -18.79 -16.32 -2.55
N THR A 254 -18.18 -16.26 -3.73
CA THR A 254 -18.80 -16.68 -5.00
C THR A 254 -18.62 -18.18 -5.22
N ARG A 255 -19.71 -18.90 -5.54
CA ARG A 255 -19.61 -20.29 -6.03
C ARG A 255 -19.11 -20.27 -7.48
N VAL A 256 -18.03 -21.00 -7.73
CA VAL A 256 -17.34 -21.07 -9.03
C VAL A 256 -17.36 -22.47 -9.63
N LEU A 257 -17.67 -23.48 -8.82
CA LEU A 257 -17.87 -24.86 -9.25
C LEU A 257 -19.28 -25.35 -8.92
N LYS A 258 -19.86 -26.12 -9.84
CA LYS A 258 -20.95 -27.05 -9.59
C LYS A 258 -20.33 -28.43 -9.46
N LEU A 259 -20.36 -29.01 -8.26
CA LEU A 259 -19.81 -30.33 -7.99
C LEU A 259 -20.91 -31.39 -8.04
N GLU A 260 -20.70 -32.44 -8.84
CA GLU A 260 -21.56 -33.62 -8.86
C GLU A 260 -21.02 -34.68 -7.89
N GLN A 261 -21.84 -35.67 -7.49
CA GLN A 261 -21.41 -36.68 -6.50
C GLN A 261 -20.11 -37.38 -6.93
N LYS A 262 -19.95 -37.62 -8.23
CA LYS A 262 -18.72 -38.17 -8.81
C LYS A 262 -17.49 -37.29 -8.56
N ASP A 263 -17.62 -35.96 -8.70
CA ASP A 263 -16.52 -35.02 -8.41
C ASP A 263 -16.14 -35.09 -6.92
N LEU A 264 -17.14 -35.21 -6.03
CA LEU A 264 -16.92 -35.35 -4.59
C LEU A 264 -16.24 -36.69 -4.26
N ASP A 265 -16.63 -37.79 -4.89
CA ASP A 265 -16.01 -39.11 -4.69
C ASP A 265 -14.54 -39.13 -5.19
N GLU A 266 -14.27 -38.51 -6.35
CA GLU A 266 -12.92 -38.38 -6.90
C GLU A 266 -12.03 -37.48 -6.02
N LEU A 267 -12.52 -36.31 -5.59
CA LEU A 267 -11.80 -35.41 -4.68
C LEU A 267 -11.56 -36.04 -3.30
N LEU A 268 -12.52 -36.78 -2.76
CA LEU A 268 -12.38 -37.46 -1.48
C LEU A 268 -11.30 -38.55 -1.52
N LYS A 269 -11.24 -39.30 -2.63
CA LYS A 269 -10.19 -40.28 -2.88
C LYS A 269 -8.82 -39.61 -3.03
N GLU A 270 -8.74 -38.53 -3.81
CA GLU A 270 -7.53 -37.73 -4.01
C GLU A 270 -7.00 -37.17 -2.67
N TYR A 271 -7.89 -36.66 -1.82
CA TYR A 271 -7.50 -36.04 -0.55
C TYR A 271 -7.12 -37.06 0.53
N ASN A 272 -7.81 -38.19 0.65
CA ASN A 272 -7.42 -39.26 1.58
C ASN A 272 -6.05 -39.88 1.26
N GLU A 273 -5.64 -39.86 -0.01
CA GLU A 273 -4.33 -40.36 -0.46
C GLU A 273 -3.19 -39.35 -0.28
N ASN A 274 -3.46 -38.03 -0.46
CA ASN A 274 -2.42 -37.03 -0.63
C ASN A 274 -2.38 -35.89 0.40
N LEU A 275 -3.48 -35.53 1.08
CA LEU A 275 -3.44 -34.43 2.06
C LEU A 275 -2.72 -34.85 3.35
N LYS A 276 -1.86 -33.96 3.88
CA LYS A 276 -1.24 -34.15 5.20
C LYS A 276 -2.30 -34.15 6.31
N LEU A 277 -2.05 -34.93 7.36
CA LEU A 277 -2.76 -34.87 8.63
C LEU A 277 -2.09 -33.86 9.59
N GLU A 278 -2.89 -33.01 10.21
CA GLU A 278 -2.45 -32.03 11.22
C GLU A 278 -2.66 -32.56 12.65
N LEU A 279 -1.57 -32.55 13.42
CA LEU A 279 -1.44 -33.11 14.77
C LEU A 279 -1.03 -32.05 15.81
N GLY A 280 -1.46 -30.80 15.58
CA GLY A 280 -1.08 -29.62 16.36
C GLY A 280 0.29 -29.04 15.99
N ASP A 281 0.54 -27.80 16.40
CA ASP A 281 1.63 -26.92 15.91
C ASP A 281 3.07 -27.33 16.30
N LEU A 282 3.24 -28.53 16.86
CA LEU A 282 4.42 -28.92 17.63
C LEU A 282 4.89 -30.36 17.36
N ILE A 283 4.48 -30.98 16.24
CA ILE A 283 5.14 -32.19 15.70
C ILE A 283 5.86 -31.81 14.39
N ASN A 284 7.11 -31.37 14.53
CA ASN A 284 7.96 -31.08 13.37
C ASN A 284 8.43 -32.38 12.69
N GLY A 285 8.26 -32.46 11.37
CA GLY A 285 9.02 -33.38 10.51
C GLY A 285 8.33 -34.67 10.05
N ILE A 286 7.09 -34.96 10.47
CA ILE A 286 6.35 -36.16 10.05
C ILE A 286 5.05 -35.74 9.35
N ARG A 287 4.76 -36.34 8.20
CA ARG A 287 3.56 -36.08 7.41
C ARG A 287 3.01 -37.40 6.88
N PHE A 288 1.72 -37.63 7.08
CA PHE A 288 0.98 -38.80 6.60
C PHE A 288 -0.34 -38.35 6.00
N SER A 289 -0.85 -39.07 5.00
CA SER A 289 -2.26 -39.02 4.63
C SER A 289 -3.09 -40.05 5.39
N PHE A 290 -4.42 -40.00 5.23
CA PHE A 290 -5.30 -41.02 5.83
C PHE A 290 -5.01 -42.43 5.31
N ASN A 291 -4.68 -42.57 4.02
CA ASN A 291 -4.33 -43.87 3.44
C ASN A 291 -2.96 -44.36 3.93
N ASP A 292 -2.01 -43.46 4.25
CA ASP A 292 -0.77 -43.86 4.92
C ASP A 292 -1.04 -44.38 6.33
N VAL A 293 -1.87 -43.68 7.12
CA VAL A 293 -2.24 -44.14 8.47
C VAL A 293 -3.00 -45.46 8.42
N GLU A 294 -3.92 -45.65 7.46
CA GLU A 294 -4.61 -46.93 7.27
C GLU A 294 -3.64 -48.07 6.88
N ARG A 295 -2.65 -47.80 6.01
CA ARG A 295 -1.58 -48.74 5.65
C ARG A 295 -0.70 -49.10 6.85
N LEU A 296 -0.33 -48.11 7.67
CA LEU A 296 0.52 -48.32 8.85
C LEU A 296 -0.22 -49.08 9.96
N ASN A 297 -1.50 -48.76 10.20
CA ASN A 297 -2.38 -49.50 11.12
C ASN A 297 -2.63 -50.96 10.70
N LYS A 298 -2.48 -51.29 9.40
CA LYS A 298 -2.51 -52.67 8.89
C LYS A 298 -1.15 -53.38 8.95
N LYS A 299 -0.04 -52.63 8.99
CA LYS A 299 1.34 -53.15 8.93
C LYS A 299 1.96 -53.38 10.31
N TYR A 300 1.54 -52.62 11.32
CA TYR A 300 2.18 -52.58 12.64
C TYR A 300 1.16 -52.61 13.79
N ASP A 301 1.49 -53.29 14.89
CA ASP A 301 0.79 -53.09 16.15
C ASP A 301 1.46 -51.99 17.00
N VAL A 302 0.65 -51.04 17.44
CA VAL A 302 1.06 -49.90 18.28
C VAL A 302 1.55 -50.36 19.65
N GLU A 303 0.94 -51.40 20.24
CA GLU A 303 1.39 -51.92 21.54
C GLU A 303 2.71 -52.70 21.44
N GLU A 304 2.93 -53.43 20.33
CA GLU A 304 4.23 -54.01 20.04
C GLU A 304 5.30 -52.92 19.87
N ILE A 305 5.02 -51.86 19.11
CA ILE A 305 5.93 -50.71 18.95
C ILE A 305 6.23 -50.03 20.30
N LYS A 306 5.23 -49.79 21.16
CA LYS A 306 5.43 -49.27 22.53
C LYS A 306 6.30 -50.21 23.36
N ALA A 307 6.07 -51.51 23.30
CA ALA A 307 6.85 -52.52 24.02
C ALA A 307 8.27 -52.66 23.45
N LYS A 308 8.48 -52.39 22.16
CA LYS A 308 9.79 -52.35 21.49
C LYS A 308 10.57 -51.09 21.91
N TYR A 309 9.93 -49.92 21.88
CA TYR A 309 10.49 -48.63 22.31
C TYR A 309 11.01 -48.70 23.77
N LYS A 310 10.20 -49.29 24.67
CA LYS A 310 10.56 -49.48 26.08
C LYS A 310 11.69 -50.48 26.33
N ARG A 311 12.03 -51.34 25.35
CA ARG A 311 13.11 -52.35 25.45
C ARG A 311 14.40 -51.89 24.78
N ASP A 312 14.32 -51.43 23.53
CA ASP A 312 15.42 -50.74 22.84
C ASP A 312 14.87 -49.78 21.78
N TYR A 313 14.91 -48.48 22.09
CA TYR A 313 14.57 -47.40 21.17
C TYR A 313 15.38 -47.43 19.85
N ARG A 314 16.64 -47.91 19.87
CA ARG A 314 17.51 -47.94 18.68
C ARG A 314 17.12 -49.03 17.68
N SER A 315 16.37 -50.04 18.11
CA SER A 315 15.84 -51.12 17.26
C SER A 315 14.66 -50.69 16.37
N LEU A 316 14.07 -49.50 16.59
CA LEU A 316 12.95 -49.00 15.80
C LEU A 316 13.43 -48.38 14.49
N THR A 317 12.76 -48.74 13.41
CA THR A 317 12.78 -48.01 12.14
C THR A 317 12.10 -46.64 12.29
N GLU A 318 12.38 -45.70 11.39
CA GLU A 318 11.73 -44.37 11.42
C GLU A 318 10.20 -44.45 11.28
N GLU A 319 9.65 -45.42 10.53
CA GLU A 319 8.20 -45.64 10.49
C GLU A 319 7.63 -46.02 11.87
N GLU A 320 8.29 -46.92 12.61
CA GLU A 320 7.86 -47.31 13.95
C GLU A 320 7.99 -46.17 14.97
N LYS A 321 9.07 -45.38 14.91
CA LYS A 321 9.24 -44.18 15.75
C LYS A 321 8.14 -43.16 15.49
N ASN A 322 7.80 -42.94 14.22
CA ASN A 322 6.76 -41.99 13.84
C ASN A 322 5.38 -42.44 14.35
N ILE A 323 5.04 -43.72 14.24
CA ILE A 323 3.80 -44.28 14.82
C ILE A 323 3.79 -44.10 16.34
N PHE A 324 4.90 -44.40 17.02
CA PHE A 324 5.04 -44.22 18.47
C PHE A 324 4.78 -42.78 18.90
N TYR A 325 5.50 -41.81 18.32
CA TYR A 325 5.39 -40.39 18.71
C TYR A 325 4.01 -39.81 18.42
N VAL A 326 3.37 -40.18 17.31
CA VAL A 326 2.00 -39.74 17.01
C VAL A 326 1.02 -40.34 18.01
N ASN A 327 1.14 -41.62 18.36
CA ASN A 327 0.24 -42.26 19.31
C ASN A 327 0.39 -41.71 20.75
N GLU A 328 1.62 -41.58 21.26
CA GLU A 328 1.90 -40.98 22.58
C GLU A 328 1.29 -39.57 22.69
N ARG A 329 1.39 -38.79 21.61
CA ARG A 329 0.83 -37.44 21.53
C ARG A 329 -0.69 -37.42 21.62
N ILE A 330 -1.36 -38.32 20.89
CA ILE A 330 -2.83 -38.45 20.92
C ILE A 330 -3.28 -38.86 22.33
N GLU A 331 -2.63 -39.86 22.93
CA GLU A 331 -2.93 -40.31 24.30
C GLU A 331 -2.74 -39.17 25.32
N LYS A 332 -1.69 -38.35 25.17
CA LYS A 332 -1.47 -37.16 25.99
C LYS A 332 -2.57 -36.10 25.81
N TYR A 333 -2.96 -35.78 24.58
CA TYR A 333 -4.03 -34.80 24.32
C TYR A 333 -5.41 -35.27 24.78
N ALA A 334 -5.68 -36.58 24.71
CA ALA A 334 -6.90 -37.19 25.23
C ALA A 334 -6.95 -37.23 26.77
N ALA A 335 -5.78 -37.24 27.44
CA ALA A 335 -5.66 -37.25 28.89
C ALA A 335 -5.65 -35.84 29.53
N ASP A 336 -5.25 -34.79 28.80
CA ASP A 336 -5.22 -33.41 29.30
C ASP A 336 -6.62 -32.75 29.22
N PRO A 337 -7.25 -32.37 30.36
CA PRO A 337 -8.57 -31.74 30.36
C PRO A 337 -8.65 -30.42 29.58
N ASN A 338 -7.52 -29.75 29.34
CA ASN A 338 -7.45 -28.47 28.62
C ASN A 338 -7.36 -28.64 27.10
N THR A 339 -7.24 -29.88 26.59
CA THR A 339 -7.15 -30.17 25.15
C THR A 339 -8.04 -31.32 24.68
N SER A 340 -8.57 -32.15 25.59
CA SER A 340 -9.40 -33.32 25.26
C SER A 340 -10.68 -32.97 24.48
N PHE A 341 -11.15 -31.72 24.58
CA PHE A 341 -12.29 -31.21 23.80
C PHE A 341 -12.01 -31.08 22.29
N ILE A 342 -10.74 -31.06 21.85
CA ILE A 342 -10.37 -30.76 20.46
C ILE A 342 -10.69 -31.96 19.54
N PHE A 343 -10.44 -33.20 19.99
CA PHE A 343 -10.67 -34.42 19.22
C PHE A 343 -11.25 -35.57 20.08
N PRO A 344 -12.45 -35.42 20.69
CA PRO A 344 -12.97 -36.36 21.69
C PRO A 344 -13.21 -37.80 21.20
N SER A 345 -13.21 -38.01 19.88
CA SER A 345 -13.36 -39.32 19.22
C SER A 345 -12.03 -40.04 18.92
N ILE A 346 -10.88 -39.37 19.02
CA ILE A 346 -9.57 -39.92 18.64
C ILE A 346 -8.72 -40.13 19.91
N LYS A 347 -8.48 -41.39 20.29
CA LYS A 347 -7.76 -41.76 21.53
C LYS A 347 -6.44 -42.49 21.27
N SER A 348 -6.26 -42.99 20.06
CA SER A 348 -5.08 -43.72 19.59
C SER A 348 -4.85 -43.50 18.09
N PHE A 349 -3.68 -43.90 17.59
CA PHE A 349 -3.36 -43.92 16.15
C PHE A 349 -4.30 -44.85 15.35
N LYS A 350 -4.93 -45.84 16.00
CA LYS A 350 -5.90 -46.78 15.39
C LYS A 350 -7.30 -46.17 15.20
N ASP A 351 -7.58 -45.01 15.79
CA ASP A 351 -8.86 -44.32 15.64
C ASP A 351 -8.91 -43.45 14.38
N ILE A 352 -7.75 -42.96 13.93
CA ILE A 352 -7.57 -42.17 12.70
C ILE A 352 -7.90 -43.04 11.48
N LYS A 353 -8.93 -42.67 10.72
CA LYS A 353 -9.50 -43.46 9.62
C LYS A 353 -9.84 -42.56 8.43
N PRO A 354 -9.70 -43.04 7.17
CA PRO A 354 -10.06 -42.29 5.98
C PRO A 354 -11.47 -41.69 6.04
N LYS A 355 -11.56 -40.42 5.62
CA LYS A 355 -12.80 -39.65 5.55
C LYS A 355 -13.75 -40.28 4.53
N LYS A 356 -15.02 -40.48 4.91
CA LYS A 356 -16.03 -41.16 4.07
C LYS A 356 -16.95 -40.24 3.27
N SER A 357 -17.04 -38.97 3.64
CA SER A 357 -17.81 -37.94 2.95
C SER A 357 -17.37 -36.55 3.38
N PHE A 358 -17.68 -35.53 2.56
CA PHE A 358 -17.57 -34.13 2.95
C PHE A 358 -18.84 -33.66 3.68
N THR A 359 -18.70 -32.69 4.58
CA THR A 359 -19.84 -31.97 5.17
C THR A 359 -20.37 -30.92 4.18
N SER A 360 -21.59 -30.41 4.41
CA SER A 360 -22.16 -29.34 3.58
C SER A 360 -21.32 -28.05 3.57
N GLU A 361 -20.59 -27.77 4.66
CA GLU A 361 -19.65 -26.64 4.73
C GLU A 361 -18.39 -26.91 3.89
N GLU A 362 -17.82 -28.11 4.00
CA GLU A 362 -16.66 -28.51 3.19
C GLU A 362 -17.00 -28.51 1.70
N ILE A 363 -18.16 -29.03 1.31
CA ILE A 363 -18.69 -28.94 -0.07
C ILE A 363 -18.82 -27.47 -0.50
N THR A 364 -19.39 -26.61 0.34
CA THR A 364 -19.52 -25.16 0.03
C THR A 364 -18.14 -24.51 -0.19
N ARG A 365 -17.12 -24.86 0.60
CA ARG A 365 -15.75 -24.37 0.41
C ARG A 365 -15.13 -24.88 -0.90
N LEU A 366 -15.36 -26.13 -1.26
CA LEU A 366 -14.91 -26.70 -2.55
C LEU A 366 -15.63 -26.05 -3.75
N GLU A 367 -16.93 -25.77 -3.64
CA GLU A 367 -17.71 -25.03 -4.65
C GLU A 367 -17.26 -23.57 -4.80
N MET A 368 -16.79 -22.95 -3.72
CA MET A 368 -16.09 -21.65 -3.70
C MET A 368 -14.64 -21.72 -4.22
N GLY A 369 -14.24 -22.83 -4.87
CA GLY A 369 -12.93 -22.99 -5.49
C GLY A 369 -11.75 -23.06 -4.52
N GLN A 370 -12.01 -23.29 -3.23
CA GLN A 370 -10.97 -23.50 -2.22
C GLN A 370 -10.45 -24.94 -2.29
N VAL A 371 -9.18 -25.12 -1.93
CA VAL A 371 -8.53 -26.43 -1.77
C VAL A 371 -7.93 -26.49 -0.36
N PRO A 372 -8.34 -27.44 0.50
CA PRO A 372 -7.74 -27.58 1.83
C PRO A 372 -6.27 -27.99 1.72
N ASN A 373 -5.40 -27.42 2.55
CA ASN A 373 -3.98 -27.80 2.59
C ASN A 373 -3.73 -29.07 3.42
N SER A 374 -4.77 -29.59 4.08
CA SER A 374 -4.68 -30.59 5.14
C SER A 374 -6.04 -31.11 5.60
N PHE A 375 -6.01 -32.28 6.24
CA PHE A 375 -7.04 -32.72 7.17
C PHE A 375 -6.54 -32.63 8.62
N LYS A 376 -7.45 -32.46 9.57
CA LYS A 376 -7.26 -32.81 10.99
C LYS A 376 -7.42 -34.33 11.18
N VAL A 377 -6.97 -34.87 12.31
CA VAL A 377 -7.10 -36.31 12.63
C VAL A 377 -8.52 -36.87 12.68
N ASP A 378 -9.53 -36.02 12.90
CA ASP A 378 -10.95 -36.38 12.89
C ASP A 378 -11.61 -36.34 11.50
N GLY A 379 -10.86 -35.92 10.47
CA GLY A 379 -11.33 -35.82 9.09
C GLY A 379 -11.94 -34.47 8.72
N GLN A 380 -11.95 -33.46 9.59
CA GLN A 380 -12.27 -32.09 9.17
C GLN A 380 -11.15 -31.50 8.31
N PHE A 381 -11.46 -30.57 7.40
CA PHE A 381 -10.44 -29.71 6.80
C PHE A 381 -9.60 -28.96 7.86
N GLY A 382 -8.31 -28.81 7.58
CA GLY A 382 -7.40 -27.99 8.39
C GLY A 382 -7.72 -26.49 8.34
N SER A 383 -6.97 -25.71 9.11
CA SER A 383 -7.18 -24.26 9.27
C SER A 383 -6.85 -23.44 8.03
N THR A 384 -6.07 -23.99 7.08
CA THR A 384 -5.61 -23.26 5.88
C THR A 384 -6.08 -23.93 4.58
N ALA A 385 -6.34 -23.09 3.58
CA ALA A 385 -6.74 -23.52 2.24
C ALA A 385 -6.18 -22.55 1.18
N THR A 386 -5.84 -23.10 0.01
CA THR A 386 -5.45 -22.38 -1.20
C THR A 386 -6.65 -22.22 -2.15
N LYS A 387 -6.46 -21.60 -3.32
CA LYS A 387 -7.48 -21.49 -4.38
C LYS A 387 -7.06 -22.38 -5.57
N ARG A 388 -7.99 -22.92 -6.35
CA ARG A 388 -7.65 -23.74 -7.54
C ARG A 388 -6.83 -22.97 -8.58
N ALA A 389 -5.87 -23.64 -9.23
CA ALA A 389 -4.78 -23.04 -10.02
C ALA A 389 -5.19 -22.10 -11.18
N ALA A 390 -6.42 -22.22 -11.70
CA ALA A 390 -6.96 -21.29 -12.69
C ALA A 390 -7.09 -19.86 -12.15
N PHE A 391 -7.33 -19.68 -10.84
CA PHE A 391 -7.40 -18.37 -10.19
C PHE A 391 -6.02 -17.81 -9.87
N VAL A 392 -5.86 -16.49 -9.98
CA VAL A 392 -4.65 -15.78 -9.51
C VAL A 392 -4.64 -15.64 -8.00
N ASN A 393 -3.44 -15.75 -7.42
CA ASN A 393 -3.16 -15.32 -6.04
C ASN A 393 -2.87 -13.81 -6.03
N ASP A 394 -3.89 -12.98 -5.74
CA ASP A 394 -3.81 -11.50 -5.72
C ASP A 394 -2.62 -10.96 -4.92
N VAL A 395 -2.27 -11.58 -3.78
CA VAL A 395 -1.17 -11.13 -2.91
C VAL A 395 0.19 -11.32 -3.59
N LEU A 396 0.42 -12.52 -4.13
CA LEU A 396 1.69 -12.84 -4.80
C LEU A 396 1.82 -12.15 -6.16
N PHE A 397 0.71 -11.93 -6.87
CA PHE A 397 0.68 -11.10 -8.08
C PHE A 397 1.13 -9.68 -7.77
N ARG A 398 0.56 -9.03 -6.75
CA ARG A 398 0.95 -7.66 -6.33
C ARG A 398 2.42 -7.62 -5.89
N THR A 399 2.87 -8.59 -5.10
CA THR A 399 4.27 -8.72 -4.67
C THR A 399 5.23 -8.83 -5.86
N THR A 400 4.94 -9.71 -6.83
CA THR A 400 5.72 -9.86 -8.07
C THR A 400 5.76 -8.57 -8.87
N GLN A 401 4.61 -7.91 -9.02
CA GLN A 401 4.49 -6.65 -9.75
C GLN A 401 5.31 -5.52 -9.09
N GLN A 402 5.28 -5.42 -7.76
CA GLN A 402 6.08 -4.46 -7.00
C GLN A 402 7.59 -4.76 -7.12
N ASN A 403 8.00 -6.04 -7.01
CA ASN A 403 9.40 -6.45 -7.18
C ASN A 403 9.95 -6.21 -8.60
N MET A 404 9.10 -6.34 -9.63
CA MET A 404 9.49 -6.06 -11.01
C MET A 404 9.51 -4.57 -11.36
N ASN A 405 8.72 -3.74 -10.67
CA ASN A 405 8.67 -2.29 -10.89
C ASN A 405 9.84 -1.51 -10.24
N ARG A 406 10.68 -2.18 -9.43
CA ARG A 406 11.87 -1.59 -8.78
C ARG A 406 12.86 -1.02 -9.80
N TYR A 407 13.70 -0.08 -9.37
CA TYR A 407 14.83 0.35 -10.20
C TYR A 407 15.85 -0.79 -10.41
N PHE A 408 15.92 -1.76 -9.49
CA PHE A 408 16.54 -3.07 -9.73
C PHE A 408 15.46 -4.16 -9.81
N GLY A 409 14.60 -4.10 -10.84
CA GLY A 409 13.48 -5.04 -11.00
C GLY A 409 13.90 -6.51 -11.13
N PHE A 410 13.31 -7.38 -10.32
CA PHE A 410 13.46 -8.84 -10.37
C PHE A 410 12.10 -9.53 -10.20
N ALA A 411 11.97 -10.74 -10.75
CA ALA A 411 10.78 -11.56 -10.54
C ALA A 411 10.97 -12.44 -9.30
N SER A 412 10.24 -12.13 -8.21
CA SER A 412 10.15 -12.95 -7.00
C SER A 412 8.80 -12.74 -6.34
N ASN A 413 8.27 -13.80 -5.72
CA ASN A 413 7.04 -13.77 -4.94
C ASN A 413 7.24 -13.29 -3.50
N TRP A 414 8.49 -12.98 -3.11
CA TRP A 414 8.87 -12.67 -1.74
C TRP A 414 9.64 -11.35 -1.65
N GLU A 415 9.73 -10.81 -0.45
CA GLU A 415 10.68 -9.75 -0.11
C GLU A 415 12.15 -10.22 -0.19
N ARG A 416 13.08 -9.28 -0.30
CA ARG A 416 14.51 -9.56 -0.16
C ARG A 416 14.85 -10.04 1.26
N THR A 417 15.89 -10.87 1.42
CA THR A 417 16.39 -11.21 2.77
C THR A 417 17.07 -10.02 3.43
N GLU A 418 17.28 -10.06 4.75
CA GLU A 418 18.13 -9.08 5.43
C GLU A 418 19.53 -9.01 4.78
N ASN A 419 20.12 -10.17 4.46
CA ASN A 419 21.44 -10.23 3.82
C ASN A 419 21.43 -9.55 2.45
N ASP A 420 20.39 -9.73 1.65
CA ASP A 420 20.25 -9.07 0.35
C ASP A 420 20.03 -7.55 0.52
N VAL A 421 19.19 -7.12 1.48
CA VAL A 421 18.98 -5.71 1.80
C VAL A 421 20.27 -5.03 2.26
N MET A 422 20.97 -5.63 3.23
CA MET A 422 22.16 -5.06 3.86
C MET A 422 23.37 -5.08 2.92
N ASN A 423 23.51 -6.08 2.04
CA ASN A 423 24.59 -6.14 1.05
C ASN A 423 24.22 -5.50 -0.32
N LEU A 424 23.01 -4.98 -0.46
CA LEU A 424 22.44 -4.43 -1.69
C LEU A 424 22.39 -5.45 -2.86
N GLU A 425 22.04 -6.71 -2.59
CA GLU A 425 21.77 -7.72 -3.64
C GLU A 425 20.36 -7.55 -4.23
N PHE A 426 20.20 -7.83 -5.52
CA PHE A 426 18.92 -7.67 -6.24
C PHE A 426 18.65 -8.82 -7.21
N ARG A 427 18.72 -10.06 -6.71
CA ARG A 427 18.48 -11.30 -7.46
C ARG A 427 17.29 -12.08 -6.88
N ALA A 428 16.56 -12.80 -7.73
CA ALA A 428 15.56 -13.77 -7.26
C ALA A 428 16.23 -14.90 -6.47
N TRP A 429 15.49 -15.57 -5.58
CA TRP A 429 16.07 -16.65 -4.78
C TRP A 429 16.41 -17.88 -5.64
N LYS A 430 17.45 -18.63 -5.24
CA LYS A 430 17.76 -19.93 -5.85
C LYS A 430 16.56 -20.87 -5.69
N GLY A 431 15.90 -21.22 -6.81
CA GLY A 431 14.65 -22.00 -6.86
C GLY A 431 13.44 -21.23 -7.39
N GLU A 432 13.50 -19.89 -7.50
CA GLU A 432 12.50 -19.07 -8.19
C GLU A 432 12.93 -18.78 -9.65
N ALA A 433 12.65 -17.58 -10.17
CA ALA A 433 13.13 -17.08 -11.45
C ALA A 433 14.65 -16.81 -11.43
N THR A 434 15.48 -17.86 -11.32
CA THR A 434 16.93 -17.77 -11.08
C THR A 434 17.72 -16.93 -12.09
N ASN A 435 17.17 -16.68 -13.28
CA ASN A 435 17.73 -15.81 -14.31
C ASN A 435 17.06 -14.41 -14.29
N SER A 436 16.73 -13.89 -13.10
CA SER A 436 16.01 -12.62 -12.92
C SER A 436 16.62 -11.76 -11.82
N GLY A 437 16.60 -10.45 -12.07
CA GLY A 437 17.34 -9.47 -11.28
C GLY A 437 18.77 -9.28 -11.78
N TYR A 438 19.67 -9.03 -10.84
CA TYR A 438 21.02 -8.56 -11.12
C TYR A 438 22.07 -9.24 -10.23
N GLU A 439 23.24 -9.48 -10.80
CA GLU A 439 24.46 -9.92 -10.11
C GLU A 439 25.35 -8.71 -9.83
N LYS A 440 25.74 -8.53 -8.55
CA LYS A 440 26.64 -7.46 -8.11
C LYS A 440 28.09 -7.81 -8.43
N ALA A 441 28.83 -6.88 -9.02
CA ALA A 441 30.27 -6.97 -9.22
C ALA A 441 31.05 -6.45 -8.00
N GLU A 442 32.38 -6.64 -8.00
CA GLU A 442 33.26 -6.05 -6.98
C GLU A 442 33.13 -4.51 -6.95
N PRO A 443 33.19 -3.88 -5.76
CA PRO A 443 33.06 -2.43 -5.65
C PRO A 443 34.19 -1.67 -6.34
N ILE A 444 33.81 -0.68 -7.15
CA ILE A 444 34.71 0.21 -7.88
C ILE A 444 34.97 1.46 -7.03
N ILE A 445 36.24 1.81 -6.82
CA ILE A 445 36.65 3.04 -6.13
C ILE A 445 36.27 4.26 -6.98
N ILE A 446 35.73 5.31 -6.34
CA ILE A 446 35.41 6.58 -7.01
C ILE A 446 36.52 7.59 -6.69
N PRO A 447 37.32 8.05 -7.68
CA PRO A 447 38.43 8.96 -7.44
C PRO A 447 38.03 10.28 -6.76
N GLY A 448 38.72 10.64 -5.68
CA GLY A 448 38.46 11.82 -4.85
C GLY A 448 37.31 11.65 -3.85
N PHE A 449 36.81 10.42 -3.65
CA PHE A 449 35.73 10.07 -2.71
C PHE A 449 36.02 8.78 -1.92
N GLU A 450 37.27 8.30 -1.97
CA GLU A 450 37.76 7.01 -1.47
C GLU A 450 37.29 6.69 -0.04
N ASP A 451 37.36 7.66 0.87
CA ASP A 451 37.00 7.53 2.29
C ASP A 451 35.51 7.84 2.59
N SER A 452 34.66 7.98 1.56
CA SER A 452 33.26 8.40 1.70
C SER A 452 32.26 7.52 0.95
N ALA A 453 32.60 7.07 -0.26
CA ALA A 453 31.69 6.42 -1.18
C ALA A 453 32.39 5.53 -2.20
N ARG A 454 31.66 4.51 -2.69
CA ARG A 454 32.11 3.60 -3.75
C ARG A 454 30.99 3.29 -4.74
N LEU A 455 31.36 2.80 -5.93
CA LEU A 455 30.44 2.47 -7.01
C LEU A 455 30.22 0.96 -7.08
N LEU A 456 28.97 0.53 -6.98
CA LEU A 456 28.56 -0.86 -7.17
C LEU A 456 27.99 -1.02 -8.59
N GLU A 457 28.60 -1.88 -9.41
CA GLU A 457 28.10 -2.27 -10.74
C GLU A 457 27.24 -3.54 -10.64
N TYR A 458 26.13 -3.58 -11.38
CA TYR A 458 25.17 -4.68 -11.39
C TYR A 458 24.90 -5.14 -12.82
N LYS A 459 25.13 -6.42 -13.11
CA LYS A 459 24.90 -7.06 -14.41
C LYS A 459 23.52 -7.71 -14.42
N ASN A 460 22.74 -7.52 -15.48
CA ASN A 460 21.39 -8.06 -15.58
C ASN A 460 21.41 -9.58 -15.87
N LEU A 461 20.75 -10.39 -15.04
CA LEU A 461 20.71 -11.86 -15.17
C LEU A 461 19.75 -12.34 -16.28
N SER A 462 18.81 -11.50 -16.71
CA SER A 462 17.74 -11.84 -17.67
C SER A 462 18.06 -11.47 -19.12
N ASN A 463 19.20 -10.84 -19.39
CA ASN A 463 19.52 -10.29 -20.71
C ASN A 463 20.99 -10.52 -21.07
N THR A 464 21.24 -11.10 -22.24
CA THR A 464 22.59 -11.35 -22.77
C THR A 464 23.29 -10.08 -23.28
N ASN A 465 22.56 -8.96 -23.45
CA ASN A 465 23.16 -7.68 -23.80
C ASN A 465 23.81 -6.99 -22.59
N LYS A 466 25.13 -6.78 -22.70
CA LYS A 466 26.01 -6.12 -21.71
C LYS A 466 25.68 -4.65 -21.45
N ASP A 467 24.88 -4.00 -22.30
CA ASP A 467 24.47 -2.60 -22.15
C ASP A 467 23.36 -2.37 -21.09
N ASN A 468 22.84 -3.43 -20.47
CA ASN A 468 21.78 -3.35 -19.47
C ASN A 468 22.28 -3.33 -18.00
N ASN A 469 23.55 -2.96 -17.78
CA ASN A 469 24.09 -2.79 -16.44
C ASN A 469 23.42 -1.62 -15.70
N ARG A 470 23.29 -1.76 -14.38
CA ARG A 470 22.81 -0.71 -13.46
C ARG A 470 23.84 -0.44 -12.37
N TYR A 471 23.67 0.66 -11.66
CA TYR A 471 24.69 1.17 -10.74
C TYR A 471 24.08 1.73 -9.45
N ILE A 472 24.76 1.54 -8.31
CA ILE A 472 24.51 2.26 -7.06
C ILE A 472 25.79 3.00 -6.65
N ILE A 473 25.67 4.27 -6.30
CA ILE A 473 26.68 4.99 -5.53
C ILE A 473 26.37 4.75 -4.06
N GLU A 474 27.22 3.96 -3.39
CA GLU A 474 27.09 3.63 -1.98
C GLU A 474 27.93 4.59 -1.14
N ILE A 475 27.26 5.46 -0.39
CA ILE A 475 27.86 6.41 0.56
C ILE A 475 27.87 5.73 1.93
N PHE A 476 29.06 5.32 2.38
CA PHE A 476 29.25 4.62 3.65
C PHE A 476 29.74 5.54 4.78
N ALA A 477 30.33 6.69 4.45
CA ALA A 477 30.80 7.70 5.40
C ALA A 477 30.37 9.11 4.94
N VAL A 478 29.08 9.41 5.11
CA VAL A 478 28.46 10.66 4.62
C VAL A 478 29.01 11.94 5.29
N GLN A 479 29.61 11.82 6.48
CA GLN A 479 30.30 12.93 7.14
C GLN A 479 31.54 13.39 6.37
N ASN A 480 32.20 12.49 5.63
CA ASN A 480 33.38 12.75 4.79
C ASN A 480 33.00 13.29 3.39
N LEU A 481 31.70 13.50 3.10
CA LEU A 481 31.23 13.94 1.79
C LEU A 481 30.94 15.45 1.78
N ASP A 482 31.57 16.17 0.86
CA ASP A 482 31.37 17.62 0.68
C ASP A 482 30.32 17.96 -0.38
N SER A 483 30.25 17.21 -1.48
CA SER A 483 29.30 17.49 -2.57
C SER A 483 28.81 16.23 -3.27
N VAL A 484 27.52 15.95 -3.13
CA VAL A 484 26.83 14.88 -3.88
C VAL A 484 26.90 15.10 -5.40
N ASN A 485 26.91 16.35 -5.87
CA ASN A 485 26.99 16.66 -7.31
C ASN A 485 28.39 16.40 -7.87
N ALA A 486 29.45 16.64 -7.08
CA ALA A 486 30.81 16.24 -7.44
C ALA A 486 30.95 14.71 -7.45
N LEU A 487 30.48 14.01 -6.40
CA LEU A 487 30.48 12.55 -6.29
C LEU A 487 29.76 11.88 -7.47
N VAL A 488 28.54 12.32 -7.79
CA VAL A 488 27.76 11.79 -8.93
C VAL A 488 28.48 12.07 -10.26
N THR A 489 29.18 13.21 -10.39
CA THR A 489 29.94 13.56 -11.60
C THR A 489 31.23 12.75 -11.74
N ALA A 490 31.91 12.41 -10.65
CA ALA A 490 33.04 11.49 -10.64
C ALA A 490 32.60 10.06 -11.00
N ALA A 491 31.60 9.54 -10.29
CA ALA A 491 31.07 8.19 -10.52
C ALA A 491 30.55 7.99 -11.97
N LYS A 492 29.89 9.00 -12.54
CA LYS A 492 29.42 9.01 -13.95
C LYS A 492 30.49 8.67 -14.98
N LYS A 493 31.77 8.96 -14.72
CA LYS A 493 32.89 8.68 -15.64
C LYS A 493 33.31 7.20 -15.67
N LEU A 494 32.91 6.43 -14.66
CA LEU A 494 33.27 5.01 -14.49
C LEU A 494 32.17 4.06 -15.01
N MET A 495 30.93 4.55 -15.07
CA MET A 495 29.72 3.82 -15.43
C MET A 495 29.52 3.78 -16.96
N LYS A 496 28.98 2.68 -17.51
CA LYS A 496 28.81 2.47 -18.96
C LYS A 496 27.34 2.55 -19.38
N ASN A 497 27.08 3.15 -20.55
CA ASN A 497 25.80 3.13 -21.31
C ASN A 497 24.50 3.41 -20.51
N GLN A 498 24.62 4.23 -19.46
CA GLN A 498 23.61 4.38 -18.41
C GLN A 498 22.60 5.52 -18.63
N LYS A 499 21.39 5.34 -18.07
CA LYS A 499 20.28 6.33 -18.06
C LYS A 499 19.97 6.92 -16.68
N GLY A 500 20.74 6.54 -15.65
CA GLY A 500 20.55 6.92 -14.25
C GLY A 500 21.16 5.89 -13.31
N ALA A 501 21.34 6.25 -12.04
CA ALA A 501 21.91 5.39 -11.00
C ALA A 501 21.06 5.42 -9.71
N GLY A 502 21.31 4.50 -8.78
CA GLY A 502 20.85 4.59 -7.39
C GLY A 502 21.84 5.33 -6.49
N ILE A 503 21.37 5.87 -5.36
CA ILE A 503 22.18 6.20 -4.19
C ILE A 503 21.75 5.31 -3.01
N ALA A 504 22.72 4.79 -2.29
CA ALA A 504 22.52 4.20 -0.97
C ALA A 504 23.30 5.01 0.08
N ILE A 505 22.64 5.46 1.16
CA ILE A 505 23.27 6.19 2.27
C ILE A 505 23.19 5.35 3.54
N ARG A 506 24.34 4.99 4.11
CA ARG A 506 24.42 4.21 5.36
C ARG A 506 24.56 5.09 6.61
N ASN A 507 24.35 4.47 7.77
CA ASN A 507 24.64 5.01 9.10
C ASN A 507 23.97 6.38 9.33
N ILE A 508 22.66 6.47 9.04
CA ILE A 508 21.87 7.69 9.29
C ILE A 508 21.48 7.72 10.77
N ASN A 509 22.14 8.61 11.51
CA ASN A 509 21.96 8.82 12.94
C ASN A 509 22.06 10.32 13.29
N ALA A 510 21.89 10.69 14.55
CA ALA A 510 21.85 12.10 14.98
C ALA A 510 23.13 12.91 14.65
N SER A 511 24.30 12.28 14.50
CA SER A 511 25.56 12.95 14.12
C SER A 511 25.76 13.07 12.60
N THR A 512 25.16 12.19 11.80
CA THR A 512 25.27 12.18 10.33
C THR A 512 24.07 12.81 9.62
N GLY A 513 22.96 13.01 10.34
CA GLY A 513 21.67 13.45 9.82
C GLY A 513 21.72 14.67 8.91
N GLU A 514 22.28 15.79 9.36
CA GLU A 514 22.34 17.02 8.54
C GLU A 514 23.21 16.87 7.28
N LYS A 515 24.30 16.09 7.33
CA LYS A 515 25.09 15.76 6.13
C LYS A 515 24.27 14.90 5.15
N ALA A 516 23.58 13.86 5.63
CA ALA A 516 22.73 13.00 4.79
C ALA A 516 21.52 13.74 4.20
N LYS A 517 20.86 14.59 4.98
CA LYS A 517 19.80 15.53 4.55
C LYS A 517 20.28 16.43 3.41
N ASN A 518 21.48 16.98 3.52
CA ASN A 518 22.08 17.80 2.46
C ASN A 518 22.40 16.99 1.19
N VAL A 519 22.77 15.70 1.29
CA VAL A 519 22.88 14.80 0.13
C VAL A 519 21.52 14.63 -0.54
N VAL A 520 20.48 14.27 0.21
CA VAL A 520 19.13 14.01 -0.33
C VAL A 520 18.49 15.28 -0.92
N LYS A 521 18.72 16.46 -0.31
CA LYS A 521 18.23 17.76 -0.81
C LYS A 521 18.87 18.19 -2.13
N ASN A 522 20.14 17.84 -2.36
CA ASN A 522 20.93 18.35 -3.49
C ASN A 522 21.26 17.31 -4.56
N MET A 523 20.89 16.04 -4.40
CA MET A 523 21.15 15.01 -5.40
C MET A 523 20.41 15.30 -6.73
N PRO A 524 21.04 15.06 -7.89
CA PRO A 524 20.47 15.43 -9.19
C PRO A 524 19.43 14.41 -9.70
N ASN A 525 18.56 14.83 -10.62
CA ASN A 525 17.50 14.01 -11.23
C ASN A 525 18.00 12.76 -12.00
N PHE A 526 19.31 12.64 -12.20
CA PHE A 526 19.98 11.46 -12.71
C PHE A 526 19.91 10.27 -11.73
N ILE A 527 19.73 10.55 -10.43
CA ILE A 527 19.45 9.52 -9.43
C ILE A 527 18.00 9.05 -9.58
N LYS A 528 17.80 7.73 -9.65
CA LYS A 528 16.51 7.06 -9.91
C LYS A 528 16.05 6.16 -8.77
N SER A 529 16.96 5.76 -7.88
CA SER A 529 16.62 5.00 -6.66
C SER A 529 17.33 5.63 -5.48
N LEU A 530 16.63 5.75 -4.36
CA LEU A 530 17.23 6.16 -3.09
C LEU A 530 17.01 5.08 -2.04
N THR A 531 18.09 4.64 -1.40
CA THR A 531 18.06 3.70 -0.27
C THR A 531 18.72 4.37 0.93
N LEU A 532 18.01 4.42 2.05
CA LEU A 532 18.46 5.04 3.30
C LEU A 532 18.48 3.98 4.41
N PHE A 533 19.59 3.86 5.13
CA PHE A 533 19.71 2.95 6.30
C PHE A 533 19.77 3.78 7.60
N TYR A 534 18.70 3.71 8.38
CA TYR A 534 18.46 4.46 9.61
C TYR A 534 18.73 3.64 10.88
N ASP A 535 19.41 4.29 11.84
CA ASP A 535 19.46 3.89 13.25
C ASP A 535 18.89 5.02 14.15
N TRP A 536 17.90 5.77 13.64
CA TRP A 536 17.36 6.99 14.28
C TRP A 536 15.88 7.22 13.92
N ASN A 537 15.09 7.75 14.86
CA ASN A 537 13.66 8.05 14.69
C ASN A 537 13.40 9.50 14.25
N ASP A 538 14.18 10.00 13.29
CA ASP A 538 13.92 11.30 12.70
C ASP A 538 13.91 11.23 11.16
N PRO A 539 12.77 11.55 10.50
CA PRO A 539 12.66 11.51 9.05
C PRO A 539 13.31 12.71 8.35
N VAL A 540 13.98 13.64 9.05
CA VAL A 540 14.59 14.85 8.45
C VAL A 540 15.40 14.58 7.17
N VAL A 541 16.09 13.43 7.08
CA VAL A 541 16.88 13.02 5.91
C VAL A 541 16.00 12.64 4.71
N VAL A 542 14.87 11.96 4.93
CA VAL A 542 13.94 11.60 3.85
C VAL A 542 12.98 12.75 3.50
N HIS A 543 12.58 13.57 4.49
CA HIS A 543 11.80 14.79 4.27
C HIS A 543 12.52 15.78 3.35
N ALA A 544 13.85 15.75 3.28
CA ALA A 544 14.64 16.53 2.31
C ALA A 544 14.30 16.24 0.83
N LEU A 545 13.58 15.15 0.51
CA LEU A 545 13.01 14.92 -0.83
C LEU A 545 11.90 15.91 -1.20
N ILE A 546 11.17 16.45 -0.21
CA ILE A 546 10.12 17.45 -0.45
C ILE A 546 10.76 18.73 -1.01
N ASP A 547 11.92 19.12 -0.46
CA ASP A 547 12.72 20.29 -0.85
C ASP A 547 13.53 20.13 -2.14
N ASN A 548 13.81 18.91 -2.60
CA ASN A 548 14.73 18.70 -3.72
C ASN A 548 14.06 19.04 -5.06
N LEU A 549 14.33 20.26 -5.55
CA LEU A 549 13.79 20.82 -6.80
C LEU A 549 14.14 20.02 -8.07
N ASN A 550 15.07 19.06 -8.01
CA ASN A 550 15.33 18.12 -9.11
C ASN A 550 14.21 17.10 -9.30
N PHE A 551 13.36 16.89 -8.28
CA PHE A 551 12.28 15.91 -8.28
C PHE A 551 10.91 16.56 -8.10
N ASN A 552 9.91 16.03 -8.79
CA ASN A 552 8.54 16.53 -8.77
C ASN A 552 7.52 15.37 -8.79
N THR A 553 6.24 15.68 -8.98
CA THR A 553 5.12 14.73 -8.95
C THR A 553 4.64 14.30 -10.34
N THR A 554 5.36 14.64 -11.42
CA THR A 554 4.88 14.55 -12.82
C THR A 554 5.80 13.77 -13.74
N ASP A 555 7.03 14.25 -13.95
CA ASP A 555 7.98 13.79 -14.97
C ASP A 555 9.37 13.47 -14.40
N LYS A 556 9.63 13.90 -13.16
CA LYS A 556 10.90 13.75 -12.44
C LYS A 556 10.66 13.11 -11.07
N THR A 557 9.95 11.99 -11.02
CA THR A 557 9.88 11.17 -9.81
C THR A 557 11.14 10.31 -9.65
N LEU A 558 11.45 9.92 -8.41
CA LEU A 558 12.26 8.73 -8.15
C LEU A 558 11.47 7.48 -8.58
N VAL A 559 12.17 6.46 -9.05
CA VAL A 559 11.58 5.16 -9.43
C VAL A 559 11.40 4.26 -8.21
N GLU A 560 12.27 4.36 -7.20
CA GLU A 560 12.25 3.54 -5.99
C GLU A 560 12.76 4.34 -4.78
N LEU A 561 12.11 4.16 -3.63
CA LEU A 561 12.55 4.67 -2.33
C LEU A 561 12.44 3.55 -1.28
N ASN A 562 13.57 3.25 -0.64
CA ASN A 562 13.67 2.26 0.43
C ASN A 562 14.21 2.92 1.72
N LEU A 563 13.53 2.74 2.84
CA LEU A 563 13.88 3.30 4.14
C LEU A 563 14.13 2.15 5.13
N TYR A 564 15.32 1.58 5.11
CA TYR A 564 15.68 0.50 6.02
C TYR A 564 15.96 1.01 7.42
N THR A 565 15.50 0.27 8.42
CA THR A 565 15.44 0.68 9.83
C THR A 565 15.89 -0.45 10.76
N ASP A 566 16.22 -0.11 12.01
CA ASP A 566 16.74 -1.08 13.01
C ASP A 566 17.97 -1.87 12.52
N VAL A 567 18.74 -1.30 11.59
CA VAL A 567 19.76 -1.98 10.78
C VAL A 567 20.99 -2.44 11.58
N SER A 568 21.09 -2.01 12.83
CA SER A 568 22.07 -2.42 13.84
C SER A 568 21.60 -3.51 14.82
N ARG A 569 20.29 -3.82 14.90
CA ARG A 569 19.74 -4.80 15.87
C ARG A 569 19.92 -6.25 15.41
N ASN A 570 19.77 -7.25 16.26
CA ASN A 570 19.73 -8.66 15.81
C ASN A 570 18.42 -8.97 15.06
N ILE A 571 18.42 -9.80 14.01
CA ILE A 571 17.20 -10.15 13.25
C ILE A 571 16.03 -10.65 14.14
N ASN A 572 16.32 -11.40 15.21
CA ASN A 572 15.33 -11.90 16.16
C ASN A 572 14.75 -10.80 17.08
N GLN A 573 15.37 -9.62 17.08
CA GLN A 573 14.93 -8.39 17.75
C GLN A 573 14.36 -7.34 16.77
N ARG A 574 14.48 -7.58 15.45
CA ARG A 574 13.82 -6.81 14.38
C ARG A 574 12.38 -7.34 14.17
N ASN A 575 11.77 -6.99 13.04
CA ASN A 575 10.37 -7.24 12.74
C ASN A 575 10.08 -8.72 12.37
N THR A 576 10.14 -9.61 13.36
CA THR A 576 9.94 -11.07 13.19
C THR A 576 8.50 -11.45 12.82
N ALA A 577 7.52 -10.64 13.24
CA ALA A 577 6.16 -10.59 12.67
C ALA A 577 6.02 -9.32 11.82
N VAL A 578 5.09 -9.28 10.86
CA VAL A 578 4.92 -8.16 9.91
C VAL A 578 4.22 -6.93 10.56
N GLU A 579 4.28 -6.80 11.88
CA GLU A 579 3.33 -6.01 12.69
C GLU A 579 3.98 -5.11 13.76
N ARG A 580 5.27 -5.24 14.07
CA ARG A 580 5.93 -4.35 15.05
C ARG A 580 6.45 -3.08 14.37
N ALA A 581 6.52 -2.03 15.18
CA ALA A 581 6.98 -0.71 14.75
C ALA A 581 8.50 -0.68 14.59
N THR A 582 8.95 -0.13 13.46
CA THR A 582 10.35 0.13 13.13
C THR A 582 10.92 1.34 13.87
N SER A 583 12.25 1.50 13.92
CA SER A 583 12.91 2.65 14.55
C SER A 583 12.45 3.99 14.01
N LEU A 584 12.11 4.08 12.72
CA LEU A 584 11.44 5.22 12.12
C LEU A 584 9.94 4.93 12.01
N THR A 585 9.11 5.65 12.77
CA THR A 585 7.65 5.45 12.81
C THR A 585 6.84 6.56 12.15
N ARG A 586 7.49 7.68 11.76
CA ARG A 586 6.83 8.92 11.33
C ARG A 586 7.28 9.39 9.94
N ILE A 587 6.34 9.85 9.10
CA ILE A 587 6.63 10.39 7.75
C ILE A 587 5.63 11.48 7.33
N ASP A 588 6.10 12.45 6.55
CA ASP A 588 5.28 13.37 5.75
C ASP A 588 5.01 12.74 4.36
N PRO A 589 3.75 12.42 4.00
CA PRO A 589 3.43 11.69 2.77
C PRO A 589 3.82 12.41 1.47
N ARG A 590 4.13 13.72 1.49
CA ARG A 590 4.65 14.44 0.33
C ARG A 590 5.98 13.85 -0.16
N VAL A 591 6.74 13.19 0.72
CA VAL A 591 7.87 12.31 0.35
C VAL A 591 7.45 11.33 -0.74
N TYR A 592 6.40 10.56 -0.53
CA TYR A 592 5.96 9.51 -1.45
C TYR A 592 5.09 10.03 -2.61
N GLN A 593 4.91 11.35 -2.72
CA GLN A 593 4.45 12.00 -3.95
C GLN A 593 5.61 12.30 -4.92
N ARG A 594 6.87 12.29 -4.44
CA ARG A 594 8.10 12.43 -5.26
C ARG A 594 8.61 11.10 -5.83
N VAL A 595 7.94 9.99 -5.56
CA VAL A 595 8.43 8.62 -5.87
C VAL A 595 7.29 7.80 -6.49
N ASN A 596 7.62 7.02 -7.53
CA ASN A 596 6.80 5.86 -7.92
C ASN A 596 6.75 4.85 -6.74
N PRO A 597 5.70 4.03 -6.56
CA PRO A 597 5.52 3.28 -5.32
C PRO A 597 6.66 2.30 -5.03
N GLY A 598 7.04 2.23 -3.75
CA GLY A 598 8.22 1.52 -3.28
C GLY A 598 8.14 0.00 -3.34
N ALA A 599 9.25 -0.65 -3.00
CA ALA A 599 9.39 -2.09 -3.06
C ALA A 599 8.75 -2.85 -1.89
N TYR A 600 8.37 -4.10 -2.16
CA TYR A 600 7.89 -5.06 -1.18
C TYR A 600 9.07 -5.65 -0.38
N ASP A 601 9.60 -4.89 0.60
CA ASP A 601 10.64 -5.33 1.54
C ASP A 601 10.18 -5.13 3.01
N TYR A 602 8.95 -5.55 3.34
CA TYR A 602 8.20 -5.09 4.51
C TYR A 602 8.76 -5.50 5.89
N LYS A 603 9.59 -6.54 6.01
CA LYS A 603 10.28 -6.84 7.29
C LYS A 603 11.39 -5.85 7.65
N TYR A 604 11.84 -5.02 6.69
CA TYR A 604 13.02 -4.16 6.84
C TYR A 604 12.74 -2.69 6.52
N ASN A 605 11.83 -2.42 5.58
CA ASN A 605 11.41 -1.08 5.17
C ASN A 605 10.50 -0.45 6.24
N ALA A 606 10.61 0.85 6.47
CA ALA A 606 9.89 1.54 7.53
C ALA A 606 8.37 1.42 7.41
N ILE A 607 7.70 1.17 8.53
CA ILE A 607 6.24 1.11 8.65
C ILE A 607 5.78 2.27 9.52
N PHE A 608 4.97 3.17 8.96
CA PHE A 608 4.61 4.41 9.62
C PHE A 608 3.36 4.23 10.47
N LEU A 609 3.53 4.31 11.79
CA LEU A 609 2.41 4.46 12.74
C LEU A 609 1.86 5.89 12.75
N THR A 610 2.71 6.86 12.37
CA THR A 610 2.50 8.28 12.63
C THR A 610 2.54 9.11 11.34
N LEU A 611 1.45 9.81 11.03
CA LEU A 611 1.40 10.82 9.99
C LEU A 611 2.04 12.12 10.50
N ALA A 612 3.21 12.48 9.96
CA ALA A 612 3.86 13.75 10.27
C ALA A 612 3.40 14.85 9.30
N VAL A 613 3.37 16.09 9.78
CA VAL A 613 3.09 17.30 9.00
C VAL A 613 4.25 18.27 9.16
N GLY A 614 5.08 18.43 8.12
CA GLY A 614 6.17 19.39 8.12
C GLY A 614 5.71 20.86 7.98
N LYS A 615 6.65 21.80 8.00
CA LYS A 615 6.43 23.22 7.66
C LYS A 615 7.13 23.61 6.35
N PRO A 616 6.56 24.52 5.53
CA PRO A 616 5.17 24.98 5.58
C PRO A 616 4.21 23.93 4.98
N THR A 617 2.97 23.89 5.47
CA THR A 617 1.89 23.07 4.90
C THR A 617 0.56 23.76 5.12
N THR A 618 -0.19 24.04 4.05
CA THR A 618 -1.54 24.62 4.16
C THR A 618 -2.56 23.55 4.58
N ARG A 619 -3.65 23.97 5.26
CA ARG A 619 -4.78 23.07 5.63
C ARG A 619 -5.26 22.20 4.46
N ARG A 620 -5.25 22.74 3.23
CA ARG A 620 -5.57 22.04 1.97
C ARG A 620 -4.59 20.91 1.67
N GLU A 621 -3.29 21.16 1.80
CA GLU A 621 -2.25 20.13 1.61
C GLU A 621 -2.34 19.03 2.67
N ILE A 622 -2.66 19.36 3.94
CA ILE A 622 -2.84 18.33 4.98
C ILE A 622 -4.05 17.43 4.64
N GLY A 623 -5.17 18.01 4.17
CA GLY A 623 -6.30 17.21 3.64
C GLY A 623 -5.93 16.36 2.42
N GLN A 624 -5.04 16.84 1.55
CA GLN A 624 -4.49 16.04 0.45
C GLN A 624 -3.53 14.94 0.92
N MET A 625 -2.74 15.17 1.98
CA MET A 625 -1.90 14.15 2.63
C MET A 625 -2.78 13.06 3.27
N MET A 626 -3.89 13.43 3.92
CA MET A 626 -4.89 12.47 4.40
C MET A 626 -5.49 11.65 3.27
N ARG A 627 -6.03 12.30 2.22
CA ARG A 627 -6.61 11.60 1.07
C ARG A 627 -5.58 10.68 0.40
N TYR A 628 -4.32 11.10 0.33
CA TYR A 628 -3.23 10.25 -0.15
C TYR A 628 -3.07 9.01 0.73
N VAL A 629 -2.82 9.15 2.04
CA VAL A 629 -2.58 8.02 2.96
C VAL A 629 -3.79 7.08 3.03
N TYR A 630 -4.95 7.61 3.41
CA TYR A 630 -6.09 6.80 3.84
C TYR A 630 -7.00 6.34 2.69
N VAL A 631 -6.88 6.91 1.48
CA VAL A 631 -7.73 6.56 0.32
C VAL A 631 -6.93 6.07 -0.88
N ILE A 632 -5.83 6.74 -1.25
CA ILE A 632 -5.03 6.38 -2.43
C ILE A 632 -3.99 5.30 -2.09
N ALA A 633 -3.33 5.42 -0.94
CA ALA A 633 -2.21 4.59 -0.51
C ALA A 633 -2.60 3.50 0.52
N LYS A 634 -3.89 3.32 0.84
CA LYS A 634 -4.39 2.35 1.83
C LYS A 634 -3.93 0.89 1.61
N ASN A 635 -3.55 0.53 0.38
CA ASN A 635 -3.06 -0.80 0.02
C ASN A 635 -1.51 -0.92 0.06
N ARG A 636 -0.79 0.13 0.52
CA ARG A 636 0.67 0.15 0.71
C ARG A 636 0.99 -0.11 2.18
N ARG A 637 1.75 -1.16 2.48
CA ARG A 637 2.01 -1.61 3.87
C ARG A 637 2.68 -0.54 4.73
N GLU A 638 3.54 0.28 4.13
CA GLU A 638 4.21 1.42 4.77
C GLU A 638 3.20 2.35 5.44
N PHE A 639 2.02 2.51 4.84
CA PHE A 639 0.92 3.36 5.29
C PHE A 639 -0.21 2.58 5.99
N GLN A 640 -0.04 1.29 6.30
CA GLN A 640 -1.06 0.50 7.02
C GLN A 640 -0.91 0.54 8.56
N GLY A 641 0.11 1.22 9.09
CA GLY A 641 0.31 1.31 10.54
C GLY A 641 0.66 -0.04 11.17
N TYR A 642 0.14 -0.33 12.36
CA TYR A 642 0.53 -1.52 13.13
C TYR A 642 0.12 -2.83 12.43
N PHE A 643 -1.16 -2.98 12.08
CA PHE A 643 -1.68 -4.16 11.38
C PHE A 643 -1.57 -4.01 9.86
N GLY A 644 -1.19 -5.08 9.15
CA GLY A 644 -1.24 -5.12 7.69
C GLY A 644 -2.61 -5.55 7.16
N GLY A 645 -2.92 -5.19 5.91
CA GLY A 645 -4.14 -5.61 5.21
C GLY A 645 -5.24 -4.55 5.15
N ASP A 646 -6.43 -4.97 4.69
CA ASP A 646 -7.56 -4.07 4.47
C ASP A 646 -8.09 -3.50 5.81
N GLY A 647 -8.09 -2.17 5.91
CA GLY A 647 -8.43 -1.44 7.14
C GLY A 647 -7.24 -1.09 8.04
N GLY A 648 -6.01 -1.48 7.68
CA GLY A 648 -4.80 -0.93 8.31
C GLY A 648 -4.54 0.52 7.87
N TYR A 649 -4.21 1.41 8.81
CA TYR A 649 -3.80 2.80 8.56
C TYR A 649 -3.01 3.40 9.75
N PRO A 650 -2.34 4.56 9.59
CA PRO A 650 -1.60 5.20 10.68
C PRO A 650 -2.58 5.89 11.64
N VAL A 651 -2.56 5.46 12.91
CA VAL A 651 -3.49 5.92 13.95
C VAL A 651 -2.97 7.12 14.76
N GLU A 652 -1.73 7.56 14.50
CA GLU A 652 -1.10 8.68 15.22
C GLU A 652 -0.77 9.83 14.28
N TRP A 653 -0.83 11.05 14.80
CA TRP A 653 -0.55 12.29 14.08
C TRP A 653 0.56 13.09 14.78
N ASP A 654 1.39 13.78 14.00
CA ASP A 654 2.52 14.57 14.50
C ASP A 654 2.60 15.94 13.79
N PHE A 655 2.04 16.93 14.48
CA PHE A 655 1.99 18.35 14.15
C PHE A 655 3.07 19.14 14.90
N ARG A 656 4.11 18.49 15.49
CA ARG A 656 5.16 19.24 16.22
C ARG A 656 5.89 20.26 15.34
N ASP A 657 5.99 19.92 14.06
CA ASP A 657 6.63 20.73 13.02
C ASP A 657 5.61 21.64 12.29
N ALA A 658 4.30 21.53 12.59
CA ALA A 658 3.19 22.31 12.02
C ALA A 658 2.61 23.33 13.04
N ASN A 659 1.42 23.90 12.82
CA ASN A 659 0.72 24.73 13.82
C ASN A 659 -0.47 23.95 14.41
N MET A 660 -0.65 23.97 15.73
CA MET A 660 -1.60 23.04 16.39
C MET A 660 -3.07 23.23 15.97
N TYR A 661 -3.48 24.46 15.67
CA TYR A 661 -4.84 24.79 15.19
C TYR A 661 -5.09 24.37 13.73
N GLU A 662 -4.07 23.90 12.99
CA GLU A 662 -4.23 23.33 11.64
C GLU A 662 -4.77 21.90 11.68
N MET A 663 -4.74 21.20 12.83
CA MET A 663 -5.42 19.91 13.02
C MET A 663 -6.94 20.04 12.83
N ASN A 664 -7.48 21.17 13.25
CA ASN A 664 -8.86 21.59 12.98
C ASN A 664 -8.94 22.25 11.60
N ASN A 665 -10.12 22.22 10.98
CA ASN A 665 -10.34 22.70 9.60
C ASN A 665 -9.70 21.84 8.51
N ILE A 666 -9.29 20.61 8.84
CA ILE A 666 -9.01 19.55 7.86
C ILE A 666 -10.28 18.73 7.69
N GLU A 667 -10.69 18.50 6.44
CA GLU A 667 -11.69 17.51 6.10
C GLU A 667 -11.08 16.11 6.20
N ILE A 668 -11.50 15.34 7.20
CA ILE A 668 -11.13 13.93 7.36
C ILE A 668 -11.94 13.11 6.34
N PRO A 669 -11.31 12.41 5.38
CA PRO A 669 -12.03 11.55 4.45
C PRO A 669 -12.76 10.44 5.21
N ASN A 670 -13.88 9.97 4.66
CA ASN A 670 -14.57 8.81 5.22
C ASN A 670 -13.71 7.55 5.04
N ILE A 671 -13.34 6.91 6.14
CA ILE A 671 -12.45 5.74 6.19
C ILE A 671 -13.24 4.61 6.86
N PRO A 672 -13.50 3.49 6.15
CA PRO A 672 -14.14 2.33 6.75
C PRO A 672 -13.40 1.89 8.02
N ASN A 673 -14.15 1.67 9.10
CA ASN A 673 -13.67 1.29 10.42
C ASN A 673 -12.83 2.33 11.19
N PHE A 674 -12.67 3.57 10.68
CA PHE A 674 -12.11 4.66 11.48
C PHE A 674 -13.08 5.16 12.54
N LYS A 675 -12.56 5.43 13.75
CA LYS A 675 -13.31 6.05 14.86
C LYS A 675 -12.57 7.27 15.39
N THR A 676 -11.33 7.07 15.83
CA THR A 676 -10.47 8.10 16.42
C THR A 676 -8.99 7.86 16.08
N PHE A 677 -8.20 8.94 16.05
CA PHE A 677 -6.75 8.86 16.16
C PHE A 677 -6.37 8.49 17.60
N ARG A 678 -5.46 7.54 17.78
CA ARG A 678 -4.94 7.14 19.10
C ARG A 678 -4.25 8.31 19.79
N LYS A 679 -3.42 9.03 19.03
CA LYS A 679 -2.51 10.07 19.54
C LYS A 679 -2.34 11.21 18.54
N VAL A 680 -2.38 12.45 19.02
CA VAL A 680 -1.92 13.63 18.24
C VAL A 680 -0.82 14.32 19.02
N THR A 681 0.31 14.61 18.38
CA THR A 681 1.46 15.30 18.99
C THR A 681 1.60 16.70 18.40
N PHE A 682 1.73 17.70 19.26
CA PHE A 682 1.94 19.11 18.91
C PHE A 682 3.37 19.56 19.29
N SER A 683 3.70 20.82 18.99
CA SER A 683 4.96 21.46 19.37
C SER A 683 5.15 21.47 20.90
N SER A 684 6.35 21.78 21.38
CA SER A 684 6.58 22.00 22.81
C SER A 684 5.78 23.20 23.35
N LEU A 685 5.37 23.13 24.63
CA LEU A 685 4.81 24.29 25.32
C LEU A 685 5.84 25.42 25.44
N ILE A 686 5.49 26.63 25.03
CA ILE A 686 6.37 27.80 25.14
C ILE A 686 6.08 28.47 26.48
N ASN A 687 7.03 28.41 27.42
CA ASN A 687 6.87 28.91 28.79
C ASN A 687 5.57 28.40 29.47
N GLY A 688 5.28 27.10 29.28
CA GLY A 688 4.06 26.45 29.80
C GLY A 688 2.78 26.72 29.00
N LYS A 689 2.85 27.46 27.88
CA LYS A 689 1.67 27.87 27.09
C LYS A 689 1.53 27.11 25.76
N ALA A 690 0.29 26.85 25.38
CA ALA A 690 -0.15 26.45 24.05
C ALA A 690 -1.08 27.53 23.49
N ILE A 691 -0.96 27.90 22.21
CA ILE A 691 -1.80 28.93 21.57
C ILE A 691 -2.85 28.26 20.67
N TYR A 692 -4.12 28.58 20.90
CA TYR A 692 -5.26 27.97 20.22
C TYR A 692 -6.13 29.04 19.56
N ASP A 693 -5.97 29.19 18.24
CA ASP A 693 -6.68 30.18 17.43
C ASP A 693 -8.05 29.65 16.97
N LEU A 694 -9.12 30.34 17.39
CA LEU A 694 -10.51 30.05 17.02
C LEU A 694 -11.01 30.89 15.83
N THR A 695 -10.32 31.98 15.49
CA THR A 695 -10.80 33.01 14.54
C THR A 695 -11.17 32.44 13.17
N ASN A 696 -10.47 31.38 12.76
CA ASN A 696 -10.61 30.72 11.48
C ASN A 696 -11.13 29.28 11.62
N LEU A 697 -11.88 28.98 12.69
CA LEU A 697 -12.43 27.65 12.98
C LEU A 697 -13.83 27.44 12.37
N LYS A 698 -13.98 26.32 11.68
CA LYS A 698 -15.16 25.86 10.93
C LYS A 698 -15.42 24.36 11.13
N ILE A 699 -14.36 23.53 11.16
CA ILE A 699 -14.43 22.09 11.46
C ILE A 699 -13.63 21.82 12.73
N ASP A 700 -14.26 21.25 13.74
CA ASP A 700 -13.63 20.77 14.97
C ASP A 700 -13.28 19.28 14.83
N ASN A 701 -11.99 18.96 14.92
CA ASN A 701 -11.48 17.59 14.90
C ASN A 701 -11.01 17.12 16.29
N THR A 702 -11.13 17.93 17.34
CA THR A 702 -10.70 17.58 18.70
C THR A 702 -11.40 16.32 19.21
N GLU A 703 -12.69 16.14 18.89
CA GLU A 703 -13.44 14.94 19.26
C GLU A 703 -12.89 13.65 18.64
N LYS A 704 -12.20 13.74 17.49
CA LYS A 704 -11.66 12.60 16.74
C LYS A 704 -10.35 12.04 17.31
N VAL A 705 -9.88 12.52 18.46
CA VAL A 705 -8.75 11.92 19.19
C VAL A 705 -9.26 11.06 20.34
N GLU A 706 -8.65 9.89 20.55
CA GLU A 706 -8.98 8.95 21.61
C GLU A 706 -8.79 9.59 23.00
N LEU A 707 -9.65 9.22 23.95
CA LEU A 707 -9.58 9.64 25.35
C LEU A 707 -9.56 8.41 26.25
N ASN A 708 -8.40 8.09 26.83
CA ASN A 708 -8.23 6.95 27.72
C ASN A 708 -7.28 7.30 28.87
N PHE A 709 -7.84 7.68 30.02
CA PHE A 709 -7.07 8.17 31.17
C PHE A 709 -6.07 7.14 31.74
N LEU A 710 -6.29 5.84 31.49
CA LEU A 710 -5.43 4.74 31.93
C LEU A 710 -4.26 4.46 30.97
N ASN A 711 -4.32 4.94 29.73
CA ASN A 711 -3.28 4.71 28.73
C ASN A 711 -2.53 6.02 28.40
N PRO A 712 -1.29 6.22 28.91
CA PRO A 712 -0.54 7.45 28.69
C PRO A 712 -0.23 7.70 27.21
N ASN A 713 -0.27 6.67 26.35
CA ASN A 713 0.01 6.80 24.92
C ASN A 713 -1.17 7.33 24.09
N THR A 714 -2.29 7.70 24.72
CA THR A 714 -3.48 8.25 24.03
C THR A 714 -3.59 9.77 24.19
N GLY A 715 -4.48 10.39 23.40
CA GLY A 715 -4.85 11.80 23.54
C GLY A 715 -3.93 12.79 22.83
N MET A 716 -3.91 14.02 23.35
CA MET A 716 -3.17 15.16 22.80
C MET A 716 -1.90 15.41 23.60
N HIS A 717 -0.76 15.31 22.90
CA HIS A 717 0.60 15.34 23.46
C HIS A 717 1.35 16.59 23.01
N TYR A 718 2.30 17.06 23.82
CA TYR A 718 3.18 18.18 23.50
C TYR A 718 4.63 17.70 23.48
N ALA A 719 5.31 17.87 22.35
CA ALA A 719 6.68 17.38 22.14
C ALA A 719 7.65 18.00 23.17
N ASN A 720 8.68 17.25 23.57
CA ASN A 720 9.72 17.68 24.52
C ASN A 720 9.21 18.29 25.85
N THR A 721 7.95 18.05 26.19
CA THR A 721 7.27 18.57 27.38
C THR A 721 7.09 17.43 28.37
N THR A 722 7.43 17.64 29.64
CA THR A 722 7.20 16.64 30.69
C THR A 722 5.72 16.59 31.07
N PRO A 723 5.07 15.41 31.10
CA PRO A 723 3.70 15.28 31.60
C PRO A 723 3.53 15.77 33.05
N LEU A 724 2.36 16.31 33.36
CA LEU A 724 1.93 16.69 34.70
C LEU A 724 1.75 15.44 35.56
N THR A 725 2.77 15.13 36.36
CA THR A 725 2.85 13.90 37.19
C THR A 725 1.76 13.75 38.26
N SER A 726 0.96 14.79 38.52
CA SER A 726 -0.15 14.71 39.47
C SER A 726 -1.27 15.72 39.19
N LEU A 727 -2.51 15.30 39.48
CA LEU A 727 -3.67 16.19 39.62
C LEU A 727 -3.53 17.17 40.81
N LYS A 728 -2.43 17.12 41.57
CA LYS A 728 -2.06 18.08 42.63
C LYS A 728 -0.84 18.97 42.30
N THR A 729 -0.15 18.77 41.16
CA THR A 729 1.06 19.55 40.79
C THR A 729 0.76 21.05 40.66
N LEU A 730 1.53 21.92 41.33
CA LEU A 730 1.28 23.37 41.36
C LEU A 730 1.68 24.14 40.08
N THR A 731 2.37 23.48 39.15
CA THR A 731 2.68 24.05 37.83
C THR A 731 1.41 24.21 37.01
N PHE A 732 1.16 25.42 36.52
CA PHE A 732 0.06 25.71 35.59
C PHE A 732 0.58 25.74 34.15
N ASN A 733 0.03 24.84 33.32
CA ASN A 733 0.25 24.81 31.88
C ASN A 733 -1.06 25.20 31.18
N THR A 734 -0.99 26.17 30.28
CA THR A 734 -2.14 26.99 29.91
C THR A 734 -2.46 26.91 28.42
N LEU A 735 -3.72 26.63 28.10
CA LEU A 735 -4.28 26.88 26.77
C LEU A 735 -4.67 28.37 26.66
N VAL A 736 -3.91 29.13 25.89
CA VAL A 736 -4.25 30.51 25.53
C VAL A 736 -5.20 30.47 24.35
N VAL A 737 -6.43 30.91 24.56
CA VAL A 737 -7.49 30.93 23.54
C VAL A 737 -7.52 32.29 22.87
N VAL A 738 -7.37 32.31 21.54
CA VAL A 738 -7.34 33.54 20.74
C VAL A 738 -8.59 33.64 19.89
N GLY A 739 -9.31 34.75 20.06
CA GLY A 739 -10.52 35.06 19.30
C GLY A 739 -11.75 34.22 19.68
N SER A 740 -12.69 34.19 18.74
CA SER A 740 -13.91 33.36 18.72
C SER A 740 -14.17 32.90 17.29
N SER A 741 -14.92 31.82 17.10
CA SER A 741 -15.27 31.30 15.78
C SER A 741 -16.70 31.65 15.37
N GLY A 742 -16.94 31.71 14.06
CA GLY A 742 -18.29 31.91 13.48
C GLY A 742 -19.29 30.79 13.74
N ARG A 743 -18.96 29.81 14.60
CA ARG A 743 -19.87 28.77 15.11
C ARG A 743 -20.54 29.16 16.44
N GLY A 744 -20.10 30.26 17.07
CA GLY A 744 -20.62 30.79 18.32
C GLY A 744 -19.99 30.19 19.58
N THR A 745 -20.09 30.93 20.68
CA THR A 745 -19.42 30.68 21.97
C THR A 745 -19.67 29.29 22.56
N SER A 746 -20.87 28.72 22.39
CA SER A 746 -21.19 27.36 22.86
C SER A 746 -20.41 26.27 22.12
N ALA A 747 -20.27 26.40 20.79
CA ALA A 747 -19.46 25.48 20.00
C ALA A 747 -17.96 25.60 20.33
N ASP A 748 -17.49 26.81 20.60
CA ASP A 748 -16.11 27.06 21.02
C ASP A 748 -15.82 26.51 22.42
N ALA A 749 -16.74 26.70 23.38
CA ALA A 749 -16.66 26.11 24.71
C ALA A 749 -16.54 24.59 24.67
N SER A 750 -17.32 23.94 23.79
CA SER A 750 -17.25 22.49 23.54
C SER A 750 -15.88 22.08 22.98
N THR A 751 -15.39 22.78 21.93
CA THR A 751 -14.07 22.53 21.33
C THR A 751 -12.93 22.69 22.34
N ILE A 752 -12.93 23.76 23.14
CA ILE A 752 -11.91 24.01 24.18
C ILE A 752 -11.97 22.91 25.24
N SER A 753 -13.18 22.53 25.68
CA SER A 753 -13.37 21.47 26.67
C SER A 753 -12.87 20.12 26.14
N ASN A 754 -13.17 19.77 24.88
CA ASN A 754 -12.66 18.57 24.24
C ASN A 754 -11.14 18.55 24.14
N HIS A 755 -10.52 19.69 23.79
CA HIS A 755 -9.06 19.85 23.75
C HIS A 755 -8.43 19.68 25.14
N MET A 756 -8.94 20.39 26.15
CA MET A 756 -8.44 20.33 27.53
C MET A 756 -8.59 18.94 28.15
N LEU A 757 -9.69 18.25 27.87
CA LEU A 757 -9.96 16.89 28.33
C LEU A 757 -8.96 15.87 27.72
N ARG A 758 -8.66 16.01 26.43
CA ARG A 758 -7.73 15.13 25.69
C ARG A 758 -6.26 15.45 25.93
N SER A 759 -5.94 16.66 26.40
CA SER A 759 -4.61 17.10 26.81
C SER A 759 -4.39 17.09 28.33
N TYR A 760 -5.19 16.32 29.10
CA TYR A 760 -5.16 16.29 30.56
C TYR A 760 -3.77 16.01 31.19
N GLN A 761 -2.91 15.30 30.47
CA GLN A 761 -1.52 15.01 30.87
C GLN A 761 -0.61 16.23 30.79
N TYR A 762 -1.01 17.29 30.09
CA TYR A 762 -0.16 18.42 29.70
C TYR A 762 -0.73 19.79 30.07
N LEU A 763 -2.05 19.97 30.02
CA LEU A 763 -2.72 21.26 30.24
C LEU A 763 -3.71 21.19 31.41
N ASN A 764 -3.69 22.22 32.24
CA ASN A 764 -4.54 22.34 33.44
C ASN A 764 -5.06 23.77 33.70
N ALA A 765 -4.80 24.73 32.80
CA ALA A 765 -5.34 26.08 32.85
C ALA A 765 -5.83 26.56 31.46
N ILE A 766 -6.75 27.52 31.47
CA ILE A 766 -7.26 28.20 30.27
C ILE A 766 -7.08 29.72 30.45
N ASP A 767 -6.75 30.44 29.39
CA ASP A 767 -6.56 31.90 29.39
C ASP A 767 -7.28 32.52 28.19
N PHE A 768 -8.42 33.14 28.46
CA PHE A 768 -9.23 33.89 27.50
C PHE A 768 -8.79 35.35 27.51
N ARG A 769 -8.38 35.86 26.35
CA ARG A 769 -7.79 37.21 26.26
C ARG A 769 -7.95 37.79 24.87
N ASP A 770 -7.95 39.11 24.80
CA ASP A 770 -7.67 39.82 23.56
C ASP A 770 -6.15 39.72 23.29
N GLU A 771 -5.76 39.17 22.14
CA GLU A 771 -4.35 38.89 21.81
C GLU A 771 -4.07 39.33 20.36
N THR A 772 -2.92 39.97 20.13
CA THR A 772 -2.52 40.48 18.82
C THR A 772 -1.71 39.44 18.06
N VAL A 773 -2.30 38.77 17.08
CA VAL A 773 -1.63 37.78 16.24
C VAL A 773 -1.37 38.38 14.86
N ASN A 774 -0.13 38.31 14.39
CA ASN A 774 0.31 38.87 13.09
C ASN A 774 -0.08 40.34 12.87
N GLY A 775 -0.16 41.13 13.94
CA GLY A 775 -0.55 42.55 13.91
C GLY A 775 -2.06 42.83 13.98
N VAL A 776 -2.91 41.80 13.99
CA VAL A 776 -4.37 41.93 14.13
C VAL A 776 -4.78 41.60 15.57
N LEU A 777 -5.54 42.50 16.20
CA LEU A 777 -6.11 42.27 17.53
C LEU A 777 -7.33 41.36 17.41
N HIS A 778 -7.26 40.16 17.99
CA HIS A 778 -8.37 39.22 18.02
C HIS A 778 -9.02 39.22 19.41
N LYS A 779 -10.31 39.54 19.47
CA LYS A 779 -11.08 39.63 20.71
C LYS A 779 -11.81 38.35 21.04
N THR A 780 -11.90 38.01 22.33
CA THR A 780 -12.70 36.87 22.80
C THR A 780 -14.13 37.29 23.16
N GLU A 781 -15.12 36.51 22.74
CA GLU A 781 -16.54 36.69 23.11
C GLU A 781 -16.91 35.99 24.44
N MET A 782 -15.96 35.34 25.11
CA MET A 782 -16.20 34.63 26.37
C MET A 782 -16.35 35.61 27.53
N THR A 783 -17.53 35.64 28.16
CA THR A 783 -17.79 36.42 29.38
C THR A 783 -17.62 35.57 30.65
N GLU A 784 -17.52 36.19 31.81
CA GLU A 784 -17.48 35.49 33.10
C GLU A 784 -18.74 34.63 33.34
N GLU A 785 -19.89 35.06 32.83
CA GLU A 785 -21.17 34.36 32.92
C GLU A 785 -21.20 33.10 32.03
N ILE A 786 -20.67 33.22 30.80
CA ILE A 786 -20.49 32.08 29.89
C ILE A 786 -19.50 31.08 30.53
N ILE A 787 -18.35 31.54 31.03
CA ILE A 787 -17.34 30.69 31.69
C ILE A 787 -17.91 29.96 32.91
N LYS A 788 -18.80 30.59 33.69
CA LYS A 788 -19.42 29.99 34.89
C LYS A 788 -20.55 29.00 34.57
N SER A 789 -21.28 29.19 33.48
CA SER A 789 -22.37 28.29 33.06
C SER A 789 -21.85 27.01 32.37
N ILE A 790 -20.63 27.02 31.84
CA ILE A 790 -19.96 25.84 31.29
C ILE A 790 -19.47 24.91 32.42
N THR A 791 -19.71 23.61 32.28
CA THR A 791 -19.10 22.57 33.13
C THR A 791 -17.77 22.12 32.51
N TRP A 792 -16.66 22.61 33.06
CA TRP A 792 -15.34 22.37 32.50
C TRP A 792 -14.78 20.98 32.85
N PRO A 793 -13.84 20.42 32.05
CA PRO A 793 -13.13 19.20 32.41
C PRO A 793 -12.46 19.27 33.79
N PHE A 794 -12.55 18.20 34.57
CA PHE A 794 -11.91 18.02 35.89
C PHE A 794 -10.45 18.52 35.98
N ASN A 795 -9.65 18.38 34.92
CA ASN A 795 -8.25 18.78 34.89
C ASN A 795 -8.05 20.30 34.79
N VAL A 796 -9.08 21.07 34.42
CA VAL A 796 -9.06 22.53 34.43
C VAL A 796 -9.07 23.02 35.88
N ARG A 797 -7.96 23.60 36.32
CA ARG A 797 -7.79 24.12 37.68
C ARG A 797 -7.96 25.63 37.77
N LYS A 798 -7.59 26.36 36.71
CA LYS A 798 -7.58 27.82 36.65
C LYS A 798 -8.09 28.31 35.30
N ILE A 799 -8.94 29.34 35.31
CA ILE A 799 -9.41 30.02 34.10
C ILE A 799 -9.16 31.52 34.28
N MET A 800 -8.48 32.13 33.30
CA MET A 800 -8.29 33.57 33.21
C MET A 800 -9.24 34.16 32.16
N LEU A 801 -9.74 35.36 32.41
CA LEU A 801 -10.42 36.20 31.43
C LEU A 801 -9.83 37.62 31.50
N GLN A 802 -9.19 38.09 30.43
CA GLN A 802 -8.52 39.39 30.32
C GLN A 802 -7.56 39.67 31.50
N GLY A 803 -6.83 38.64 31.96
CA GLY A 803 -5.92 38.72 33.10
C GLY A 803 -6.57 38.64 34.50
N LYS A 804 -7.90 38.65 34.61
CA LYS A 804 -8.64 38.35 35.86
C LYS A 804 -8.80 36.83 36.03
N GLU A 805 -8.59 36.29 37.22
CA GLU A 805 -8.90 34.89 37.51
C GLU A 805 -10.39 34.72 37.81
N ILE A 806 -11.04 33.74 37.16
CA ILE A 806 -12.46 33.44 37.35
C ILE A 806 -12.61 32.35 38.41
N THR A 807 -13.28 32.68 39.50
CA THR A 807 -13.59 31.77 40.61
C THR A 807 -15.03 31.25 40.53
N GLY A 808 -15.29 30.07 41.08
CA GLY A 808 -16.65 29.50 41.16
C GLY A 808 -17.21 28.96 39.84
N PHE A 809 -16.36 28.54 38.90
CA PHE A 809 -16.80 27.81 37.69
C PHE A 809 -17.03 26.32 38.00
N SER A 810 -18.02 25.72 37.32
CA SER A 810 -18.37 24.31 37.46
C SER A 810 -17.33 23.40 36.82
N LYS A 811 -17.14 22.20 37.39
CA LYS A 811 -16.27 21.16 36.84
C LYS A 811 -17.00 19.83 36.77
N SER A 812 -16.65 18.98 35.81
CA SER A 812 -17.12 17.60 35.81
C SER A 812 -16.59 16.85 37.03
N ALA A 813 -17.49 16.26 37.81
CA ALA A 813 -17.13 15.17 38.72
C ALA A 813 -16.73 13.97 37.85
N GLN A 814 -15.49 13.50 37.99
CA GLN A 814 -14.95 12.47 37.11
C GLN A 814 -15.24 11.06 37.64
N GLN A 815 -15.42 10.13 36.70
CA GLN A 815 -15.31 8.68 36.91
C GLN A 815 -13.84 8.25 36.84
#